data_AF-A0A8J6LHH7-F1
#
_entry.id   AF-A0A8J6LHH7-F1
#
_cell.length_a   1.000
_cell.length_b   1.000
_cell.length_c   1.000
_cell.angle_alpha   90.00
_cell.angle_beta   90.00
_cell.angle_gamma   90.00
#
_symmetry.space_group_name_H-M   'P 1'
#
loop_
_entity.id
_entity.type
_entity.pdbx_description
1 polymer ?
#
loop_
_entity_poly.entity_id
_entity_poly.type
_entity_poly.pdbx_seq_one_letter_code
_entity_poly.pdbx_strand_id
1 'polypeptide(L)'
;MASTVRPRSPPGRRKRCGRRPDVLEPDEHQVLGVVVDVFAGVYHVVVAVNTTVEVGPGVFGCDEQQVLRVVVDVVEQLSPVVAAAVGADVDVLHQEVVLVVAFLARVVHLVLGVVVDTVEVLDRIVVVVIEAAVDGLLGEVASRSQLRLSVVGPEWDLVLMGERPKARVSLVVAGVCQRCISLWRSYSCQFSTFTLEWRLCTLIRFSVADGFDVNLASVCVVSTNQFGIAAATKLLENSFNNITILEAEDRIGGRINTVKFGQNVVDLGAEYCTGTKGNIAYDLVKEYDVLEPAGLTLEDNIYYSDGTKLDLSLSHDLNDLIFEIYQKKYKGNVTEGKSTGDAFRERYNSVILPKYQNDKKKTKILEEGLRFSEGFVSLLDATPSWSEASANSDFETQNEDLVWKGVGYKTIIDILMKSYPDPKKKLDIDNKIHLNKKVQRIIWDTDETVTVVTADNSTYTADYVIFTPSAGVLKKDKDTLFDPKLPSLKEDAIINIGYGSVIKFVINFSTKWWHDDDKLFAFFWSHDDLNSINFSDGPSKDGVSWVAQILELITVPHNSNAWSGWISGDLLQEIEKLSDETMKMGIKYVVNKFLGKTYNVTEITEIVKSTWTINENFLGAISYVKRGTYKRGESIQGKLAEPVTNAAGKPKLLFAGEATHSTHYGLVHGAIETGHREAQRIIELYSKAEQ
;
A
#
# COMPACT_ATOMS: atom_id res chain seq x y z
N MET A 1 -32.09 16.68 36.73
CA MET A 1 -32.31 18.01 37.35
C MET A 1 -31.33 18.96 36.65
N ALA A 2 -31.76 19.72 35.64
CA ALA A 2 -32.61 20.92 35.73
C ALA A 2 -31.82 22.10 36.37
N SER A 3 -31.81 23.33 35.87
CA SER A 3 -32.56 24.00 34.80
C SER A 3 -32.28 25.52 34.87
N THR A 4 -32.41 26.23 33.73
CA THR A 4 -33.16 27.53 33.56
C THR A 4 -32.68 28.79 34.34
N VAL A 5 -32.86 30.07 33.98
CA VAL A 5 -33.46 30.88 32.90
C VAL A 5 -33.09 32.37 33.18
N ARG A 6 -32.99 33.20 32.12
CA ARG A 6 -32.89 34.70 32.02
C ARG A 6 -33.93 35.45 32.91
N PRO A 7 -33.89 36.80 33.22
CA PRO A 7 -34.05 37.90 32.22
C PRO A 7 -33.73 39.41 32.57
N ARG A 8 -33.72 40.25 31.50
CA ARG A 8 -34.11 41.71 31.37
C ARG A 8 -33.23 42.78 32.10
N SER A 9 -33.02 44.01 31.59
CA SER A 9 -33.98 44.97 30.98
C SER A 9 -33.30 46.13 30.16
N PRO A 10 -34.05 46.83 29.26
CA PRO A 10 -33.74 48.13 28.59
C PRO A 10 -34.38 49.32 29.40
N PRO A 11 -34.50 50.62 28.96
CA PRO A 11 -34.28 51.28 27.63
C PRO A 11 -33.66 52.73 27.62
N GLY A 12 -33.38 53.32 26.43
CA GLY A 12 -33.61 54.77 26.20
C GLY A 12 -32.61 55.69 25.43
N ARG A 13 -32.80 55.81 24.10
CA ARG A 13 -32.77 57.02 23.19
C ARG A 13 -31.53 57.95 22.97
N ARG A 14 -31.10 57.96 21.69
CA ARG A 14 -30.86 59.06 20.69
C ARG A 14 -29.54 59.89 20.62
N LYS A 15 -28.90 59.73 19.43
CA LYS A 15 -28.17 60.67 18.53
C LYS A 15 -26.71 61.10 18.82
N ARG A 16 -25.78 60.71 17.93
CA ARG A 16 -25.17 61.58 16.88
C ARG A 16 -24.37 60.74 15.86
N CYS A 17 -24.54 61.06 14.57
CA CYS A 17 -23.72 60.56 13.46
C CYS A 17 -22.28 61.05 13.59
N GLY A 18 -21.31 60.17 13.35
CA GLY A 18 -19.90 60.52 13.23
C GLY A 18 -19.10 59.39 12.61
N ARG A 19 -18.40 59.73 11.52
CA ARG A 19 -17.49 58.95 10.65
C ARG A 19 -18.15 58.11 9.54
N ARG A 20 -17.93 58.58 8.30
CA ARG A 20 -18.03 57.80 7.06
C ARG A 20 -17.03 56.63 7.14
N PRO A 21 -17.34 55.44 6.62
CA PRO A 21 -16.30 54.48 6.24
C PRO A 21 -15.45 55.11 5.13
N ASP A 22 -14.14 54.87 5.15
CA ASP A 22 -13.22 55.31 4.10
C ASP A 22 -13.74 54.83 2.73
N VAL A 23 -13.96 55.79 1.84
CA VAL A 23 -14.28 55.55 0.43
C VAL A 23 -12.93 55.26 -0.23
N LEU A 24 -12.76 54.05 -0.78
CA LEU A 24 -11.61 53.71 -1.62
C LEU A 24 -11.60 54.66 -2.82
N GLU A 25 -10.43 55.18 -3.19
CA GLU A 25 -10.30 55.98 -4.41
C GLU A 25 -10.63 55.13 -5.66
N PRO A 26 -11.09 55.73 -6.77
CA PRO A 26 -11.75 55.01 -7.87
C PRO A 26 -10.90 53.99 -8.65
N ASP A 27 -9.62 53.80 -8.32
CA ASP A 27 -8.67 52.97 -9.08
C ASP A 27 -7.94 51.91 -8.21
N GLU A 28 -8.42 51.61 -6.99
CA GLU A 28 -7.81 50.55 -6.16
C GLU A 28 -8.46 49.16 -6.38
N HIS A 29 -7.68 48.22 -6.95
CA HIS A 29 -8.03 46.81 -7.12
C HIS A 29 -7.38 45.97 -6.02
N GLN A 30 -8.16 45.11 -5.36
CA GLN A 30 -7.66 44.34 -4.22
C GLN A 30 -7.91 42.84 -4.39
N VAL A 31 -6.83 42.04 -4.39
CA VAL A 31 -6.91 40.58 -4.25
C VAL A 31 -7.34 40.28 -2.82
N LEU A 32 -8.52 39.70 -2.67
CA LEU A 32 -9.13 39.37 -1.36
C LEU A 32 -8.58 38.07 -0.78
N GLY A 33 -8.05 37.18 -1.62
CA GLY A 33 -7.44 35.92 -1.21
C GLY A 33 -7.15 35.00 -2.39
N VAL A 34 -6.11 34.18 -2.23
CA VAL A 34 -5.75 33.10 -3.17
C VAL A 34 -5.80 31.78 -2.41
N VAL A 35 -6.53 30.82 -2.94
CA VAL A 35 -6.55 29.44 -2.44
C VAL A 35 -5.97 28.54 -3.51
N VAL A 36 -4.88 27.84 -3.18
CA VAL A 36 -4.30 26.83 -4.05
C VAL A 36 -4.62 25.47 -3.45
N ASP A 37 -5.29 24.62 -4.22
CA ASP A 37 -5.61 23.24 -3.84
C ASP A 37 -5.06 22.30 -4.92
N VAL A 38 -4.57 21.14 -4.52
CA VAL A 38 -4.02 20.13 -5.44
C VAL A 38 -4.85 18.87 -5.31
N PHE A 39 -5.62 18.57 -6.35
CA PHE A 39 -6.47 17.39 -6.37
C PHE A 39 -6.22 16.58 -7.64
N ALA A 40 -5.83 15.31 -7.46
CA ALA A 40 -5.57 14.37 -8.56
C ALA A 40 -4.57 14.89 -9.62
N GLY A 41 -3.49 15.55 -9.19
CA GLY A 41 -2.45 16.08 -10.09
C GLY A 41 -2.82 17.39 -10.79
N VAL A 42 -3.99 17.97 -10.50
CA VAL A 42 -4.44 19.24 -11.07
C VAL A 42 -4.32 20.34 -10.03
N TYR A 43 -3.57 21.40 -10.36
CA TYR A 43 -3.51 22.62 -9.56
C TYR A 43 -4.80 23.42 -9.74
N HIS A 44 -5.54 23.60 -8.65
CA HIS A 44 -6.68 24.49 -8.56
C HIS A 44 -6.27 25.78 -7.89
N VAL A 45 -6.06 26.83 -8.69
CA VAL A 45 -5.83 28.18 -8.16
C VAL A 45 -7.16 28.92 -8.21
N VAL A 46 -7.64 29.34 -7.05
CA VAL A 46 -8.87 30.12 -6.86
C VAL A 46 -8.47 31.50 -6.37
N VAL A 47 -8.72 32.51 -7.19
CA VAL A 47 -8.42 33.91 -6.85
C VAL A 47 -9.73 34.66 -6.64
N ALA A 48 -9.88 35.29 -5.47
CA ALA A 48 -10.95 36.22 -5.19
C ALA A 48 -10.44 37.66 -5.41
N VAL A 49 -11.04 38.38 -6.34
CA VAL A 49 -10.69 39.79 -6.64
C VAL A 49 -11.89 40.68 -6.35
N ASN A 50 -11.64 41.82 -5.71
CA ASN A 50 -12.62 42.89 -5.54
C ASN A 50 -12.35 44.00 -6.55
N THR A 51 -13.36 44.32 -7.36
CA THR A 51 -13.26 45.37 -8.38
C THR A 51 -14.46 46.31 -8.27
N THR A 52 -14.20 47.61 -8.34
CA THR A 52 -15.21 48.67 -8.39
C THR A 52 -15.18 49.29 -9.80
N VAL A 53 -16.33 49.43 -10.45
CA VAL A 53 -16.44 50.11 -11.75
C VAL A 53 -17.43 51.26 -11.60
N GLU A 54 -16.98 52.51 -11.84
CA GLU A 54 -17.88 53.66 -11.90
C GLU A 54 -18.49 53.79 -13.31
N VAL A 55 -19.81 53.94 -13.37
CA VAL A 55 -20.51 54.29 -14.61
C VAL A 55 -21.08 55.70 -14.43
N GLY A 56 -20.51 56.68 -15.15
CA GLY A 56 -20.93 58.08 -15.08
C GLY A 56 -22.31 58.33 -15.70
N PRO A 57 -23.03 59.38 -15.29
CA PRO A 57 -24.34 59.70 -15.82
C PRO A 57 -24.24 60.19 -17.27
N GLY A 58 -24.79 59.41 -18.21
CA GLY A 58 -24.94 59.81 -19.61
C GLY A 58 -24.09 59.04 -20.63
N VAL A 59 -23.29 58.06 -20.21
CA VAL A 59 -22.63 57.10 -21.10
C VAL A 59 -23.27 55.73 -20.87
N PHE A 60 -24.15 55.31 -21.78
CA PHE A 60 -24.67 53.94 -21.79
C PHE A 60 -23.64 53.04 -22.49
N GLY A 61 -22.59 52.71 -21.75
CA GLY A 61 -21.51 51.83 -22.19
C GLY A 61 -20.40 51.82 -21.14
N CYS A 62 -19.98 50.62 -20.73
CA CYS A 62 -18.73 50.46 -19.99
C CYS A 62 -17.59 50.70 -20.99
N ASP A 63 -16.67 51.63 -20.72
CA ASP A 63 -15.56 51.91 -21.64
C ASP A 63 -14.69 50.64 -21.77
N GLU A 64 -14.59 50.11 -23.00
CA GLU A 64 -13.76 48.94 -23.34
C GLU A 64 -12.35 49.08 -22.77
N GLN A 65 -11.80 50.30 -22.77
CA GLN A 65 -10.46 50.57 -22.27
C GLN A 65 -10.37 50.52 -20.74
N GLN A 66 -11.43 50.86 -20.00
CA GLN A 66 -11.45 50.72 -18.54
C GLN A 66 -11.52 49.27 -18.12
N VAL A 67 -12.39 48.47 -18.76
CA VAL A 67 -12.47 47.02 -18.48
C VAL A 67 -11.17 46.32 -18.86
N LEU A 68 -10.57 46.65 -20.01
CA LEU A 68 -9.27 46.09 -20.39
C LEU A 68 -8.18 46.43 -19.37
N ARG A 69 -8.11 47.69 -18.88
CA ARG A 69 -7.10 48.09 -17.88
C ARG A 69 -7.25 47.33 -16.58
N VAL A 70 -8.47 47.23 -16.04
CA VAL A 70 -8.75 46.48 -14.81
C VAL A 70 -8.31 45.03 -14.93
N VAL A 71 -8.61 44.37 -16.06
CA VAL A 71 -8.26 42.96 -16.25
C VAL A 71 -6.75 42.79 -16.49
N VAL A 72 -6.12 43.71 -17.21
CA VAL A 72 -4.66 43.73 -17.41
C VAL A 72 -3.93 43.94 -16.08
N ASP A 73 -4.37 44.88 -15.24
CA ASP A 73 -3.75 45.17 -13.94
C ASP A 73 -3.90 43.99 -12.97
N VAL A 74 -5.07 43.33 -12.95
CA VAL A 74 -5.28 42.11 -12.17
C VAL A 74 -4.38 40.97 -12.66
N VAL A 75 -4.16 40.85 -13.97
CA VAL A 75 -3.31 39.82 -14.57
C VAL A 75 -1.83 40.11 -14.33
N GLU A 76 -1.38 41.36 -14.41
CA GLU A 76 -0.02 41.76 -14.05
C GLU A 76 0.28 41.47 -12.58
N GLN A 77 -0.70 41.68 -11.68
CA GLN A 77 -0.57 41.35 -10.27
C GLN A 77 -0.60 39.84 -9.98
N LEU A 78 -1.34 39.05 -10.76
CA LEU A 78 -1.47 37.60 -10.57
C LEU A 78 -0.39 36.78 -11.28
N SER A 79 0.20 37.27 -12.38
CA SER A 79 1.19 36.54 -13.19
C SER A 79 2.40 36.06 -12.36
N PRO A 80 3.01 36.89 -11.49
CA PRO A 80 4.12 36.44 -10.64
C PRO A 80 3.70 35.43 -9.57
N VAL A 81 2.48 35.58 -9.04
CA VAL A 81 1.93 34.71 -7.98
C VAL A 81 1.59 33.32 -8.55
N VAL A 82 1.00 33.27 -9.75
CA VAL A 82 0.67 32.02 -10.44
C VAL A 82 1.93 31.35 -10.97
N ALA A 83 2.88 32.11 -11.55
CA ALA A 83 4.16 31.58 -12.01
C ALA A 83 4.98 30.97 -10.86
N ALA A 84 4.98 31.61 -9.67
CA ALA A 84 5.60 31.06 -8.47
C ALA A 84 4.86 29.82 -7.93
N ALA A 85 3.52 29.80 -8.00
CA ALA A 85 2.71 28.67 -7.52
C ALA A 85 2.79 27.42 -8.42
N VAL A 86 3.13 27.58 -9.70
CA VAL A 86 3.18 26.47 -10.68
C VAL A 86 4.56 26.24 -11.30
N GLY A 87 5.60 26.93 -10.83
CA GLY A 87 6.98 26.74 -11.30
C GLY A 87 7.21 27.08 -12.78
N ALA A 88 6.49 28.08 -13.30
CA ALA A 88 6.51 28.45 -14.72
C ALA A 88 7.40 29.66 -15.01
N ASP A 89 7.90 29.76 -16.25
CA ASP A 89 8.52 31.00 -16.76
C ASP A 89 7.46 32.11 -16.87
N VAL A 90 7.71 33.23 -16.19
CA VAL A 90 6.79 34.37 -16.07
C VAL A 90 6.45 34.94 -17.44
N ASP A 91 7.40 35.01 -18.37
CA ASP A 91 7.22 35.66 -19.67
C ASP A 91 6.35 34.84 -20.62
N VAL A 92 6.43 33.50 -20.54
CA VAL A 92 5.61 32.57 -21.33
C VAL A 92 4.16 32.58 -20.84
N LEU A 93 3.96 32.56 -19.51
CA LEU A 93 2.63 32.63 -18.91
C LEU A 93 1.96 33.99 -19.20
N HIS A 94 2.75 35.07 -19.18
CA HIS A 94 2.27 36.42 -19.43
C HIS A 94 1.75 36.60 -20.86
N GLN A 95 2.45 36.07 -21.88
CA GLN A 95 1.99 36.17 -23.28
C GLN A 95 0.69 35.39 -23.56
N GLU A 96 0.54 34.19 -23.03
CA GLU A 96 -0.67 33.37 -23.27
C GLU A 96 -1.89 33.88 -22.48
N VAL A 97 -1.69 34.34 -21.25
CA VAL A 97 -2.78 34.90 -20.41
C VAL A 97 -3.28 36.23 -20.99
N VAL A 98 -2.40 37.09 -21.52
CA VAL A 98 -2.79 38.36 -22.17
C VAL A 98 -3.67 38.13 -23.40
N LEU A 99 -3.42 37.07 -24.20
CA LEU A 99 -4.24 36.70 -25.36
C LEU A 99 -5.64 36.22 -24.97
N VAL A 100 -5.75 35.39 -23.92
CA VAL A 100 -7.04 34.91 -23.40
C VAL A 100 -7.83 36.05 -22.76
N VAL A 101 -7.15 37.00 -22.11
CA VAL A 101 -7.75 38.17 -21.45
C VAL A 101 -8.26 39.20 -22.47
N ALA A 102 -7.51 39.46 -23.54
CA ALA A 102 -7.97 40.33 -24.63
C ALA A 102 -9.22 39.74 -25.33
N PHE A 103 -9.31 38.42 -25.41
CA PHE A 103 -10.50 37.70 -25.88
C PHE A 103 -11.69 37.84 -24.91
N LEU A 104 -11.48 37.65 -23.61
CA LEU A 104 -12.51 37.78 -22.58
C LEU A 104 -13.05 39.21 -22.44
N ALA A 105 -12.19 40.23 -22.55
CA ALA A 105 -12.60 41.63 -22.50
C ALA A 105 -13.54 42.01 -23.67
N ARG A 106 -13.31 41.46 -24.87
CA ARG A 106 -14.21 41.62 -26.02
C ARG A 106 -15.54 40.90 -25.84
N VAL A 107 -15.55 39.71 -25.22
CA VAL A 107 -16.79 38.98 -24.92
C VAL A 107 -17.62 39.73 -23.87
N VAL A 108 -17.00 40.25 -22.82
CA VAL A 108 -17.66 41.05 -21.77
C VAL A 108 -18.22 42.35 -22.35
N HIS A 109 -17.48 43.03 -23.23
CA HIS A 109 -17.98 44.22 -23.94
C HIS A 109 -19.19 43.91 -24.83
N LEU A 110 -19.17 42.78 -25.56
CA LEU A 110 -20.31 42.37 -26.40
C LEU A 110 -21.55 42.05 -25.55
N VAL A 111 -21.38 41.31 -24.45
CA VAL A 111 -22.47 40.93 -23.55
C VAL A 111 -23.07 42.15 -22.85
N LEU A 112 -22.23 43.08 -22.38
CA LEU A 112 -22.69 44.33 -21.77
C LEU A 112 -23.36 45.27 -22.79
N GLY A 113 -22.88 45.32 -24.04
CA GLY A 113 -23.53 46.05 -25.13
C GLY A 113 -24.93 45.51 -25.46
N VAL A 114 -25.09 44.19 -25.53
CA VAL A 114 -26.38 43.53 -25.81
C VAL A 114 -27.38 43.67 -24.65
N VAL A 115 -26.91 43.66 -23.40
CA VAL A 115 -27.77 43.86 -22.21
C VAL A 115 -28.30 45.30 -22.13
N VAL A 116 -27.56 46.29 -22.65
CA VAL A 116 -27.95 47.71 -22.62
C VAL A 116 -29.00 48.06 -23.68
N ASP A 117 -28.99 47.41 -24.85
CA ASP A 117 -29.98 47.67 -25.92
C ASP A 117 -31.33 46.95 -25.75
N THR A 118 -31.44 46.01 -24.80
CA THR A 118 -32.62 45.11 -24.71
C THR A 118 -33.25 45.05 -23.30
N VAL A 119 -33.55 46.21 -22.71
CA VAL A 119 -34.23 46.28 -21.39
C VAL A 119 -35.76 46.19 -21.48
N GLU A 120 -36.36 46.12 -22.66
CA GLU A 120 -37.75 45.67 -22.81
C GLU A 120 -37.81 44.59 -23.88
N VAL A 121 -37.97 43.34 -23.44
CA VAL A 121 -38.67 42.20 -24.07
C VAL A 121 -37.93 40.87 -23.77
N LEU A 122 -38.54 40.11 -22.86
CA LEU A 122 -38.51 38.65 -22.63
C LEU A 122 -37.14 37.91 -22.68
N ASP A 123 -36.78 37.31 -21.55
CA ASP A 123 -35.65 36.42 -21.21
C ASP A 123 -35.19 35.39 -22.27
N ARG A 124 -36.00 35.07 -23.28
CA ARG A 124 -35.67 34.07 -24.31
C ARG A 124 -35.02 34.65 -25.55
N ILE A 125 -35.19 35.93 -25.86
CA ILE A 125 -34.62 36.56 -27.06
C ILE A 125 -33.16 36.94 -26.83
N VAL A 126 -32.82 37.41 -25.62
CA VAL A 126 -31.46 37.77 -25.22
C VAL A 126 -30.50 36.57 -25.32
N VAL A 127 -30.95 35.38 -24.90
CA VAL A 127 -30.14 34.15 -24.99
C VAL A 127 -29.85 33.78 -26.45
N VAL A 128 -30.84 33.88 -27.34
CA VAL A 128 -30.71 33.53 -28.76
C VAL A 128 -29.82 34.52 -29.53
N VAL A 129 -29.88 35.81 -29.19
CA VAL A 129 -29.03 36.84 -29.82
C VAL A 129 -27.56 36.70 -29.38
N ILE A 130 -27.32 36.35 -28.10
CA ILE A 130 -25.98 36.07 -27.58
C ILE A 130 -25.41 34.80 -28.22
N GLU A 131 -26.19 33.72 -28.34
CA GLU A 131 -25.75 32.48 -29.00
C GLU A 131 -25.39 32.71 -30.48
N ALA A 132 -26.20 33.48 -31.23
CA ALA A 132 -25.93 33.76 -32.65
C ALA A 132 -24.72 34.68 -32.90
N ALA A 133 -24.48 35.67 -32.03
CA ALA A 133 -23.30 36.54 -32.11
C ALA A 133 -22.01 35.78 -31.73
N VAL A 134 -22.10 34.87 -30.75
CA VAL A 134 -21.01 33.97 -30.35
C VAL A 134 -20.69 32.98 -31.47
N ASP A 135 -21.69 32.35 -32.10
CA ASP A 135 -21.48 31.43 -33.23
C ASP A 135 -20.86 32.11 -34.47
N GLY A 136 -21.26 33.35 -34.77
CA GLY A 136 -20.67 34.16 -35.85
C GLY A 136 -19.19 34.49 -35.61
N LEU A 137 -18.82 34.86 -34.38
CA LEU A 137 -17.42 35.10 -33.99
C LEU A 137 -16.60 33.81 -33.87
N LEU A 138 -17.21 32.70 -33.42
CA LEU A 138 -16.59 31.37 -33.35
C LEU A 138 -16.16 30.89 -34.73
N GLY A 139 -16.94 31.17 -35.78
CA GLY A 139 -16.56 30.88 -37.16
C GLY A 139 -15.34 31.68 -37.64
N GLU A 140 -15.18 32.92 -37.18
CA GLU A 140 -14.07 33.81 -37.57
C GLU A 140 -12.77 33.45 -36.83
N VAL A 141 -12.84 33.08 -35.54
CA VAL A 141 -11.70 32.67 -34.71
C VAL A 141 -11.21 31.26 -35.07
N ALA A 142 -12.12 30.31 -35.31
CA ALA A 142 -11.76 28.96 -35.76
C ALA A 142 -11.06 28.95 -37.14
N SER A 143 -11.24 30.02 -37.94
CA SER A 143 -10.53 30.19 -39.21
C SER A 143 -9.11 30.76 -39.06
N ARG A 144 -8.76 31.32 -37.87
CA ARG A 144 -7.50 32.02 -37.61
C ARG A 144 -6.64 31.39 -36.50
N SER A 145 -7.15 30.46 -35.70
CA SER A 145 -6.40 29.74 -34.66
C SER A 145 -6.91 28.28 -34.51
N GLN A 146 -6.03 27.35 -34.10
CA GLN A 146 -6.36 25.93 -33.87
C GLN A 146 -7.16 25.70 -32.56
N LEU A 147 -8.21 26.48 -32.32
CA LEU A 147 -9.00 26.43 -31.07
C LEU A 147 -10.40 25.84 -31.32
N ARG A 148 -10.90 25.03 -30.38
CA ARG A 148 -12.30 24.61 -30.35
C ARG A 148 -12.91 24.82 -28.96
N LEU A 149 -14.02 25.54 -28.94
CA LEU A 149 -14.86 25.81 -27.77
C LEU A 149 -16.05 24.85 -27.73
N SER A 150 -16.44 24.42 -26.53
CA SER A 150 -17.62 23.57 -26.33
C SER A 150 -18.40 24.00 -25.09
N VAL A 151 -19.69 24.27 -25.26
CA VAL A 151 -20.60 24.69 -24.18
C VAL A 151 -21.26 23.46 -23.57
N VAL A 152 -21.22 23.33 -22.24
CA VAL A 152 -21.91 22.27 -21.50
C VAL A 152 -22.74 22.89 -20.38
N GLY A 153 -24.00 23.25 -20.69
CA GLY A 153 -24.93 23.82 -19.71
C GLY A 153 -24.66 25.30 -19.39
N PRO A 154 -24.97 25.81 -18.18
CA PRO A 154 -24.72 27.21 -17.79
C PRO A 154 -23.23 27.53 -17.53
N GLU A 155 -22.35 26.56 -17.76
CA GLU A 155 -20.91 26.65 -17.56
C GLU A 155 -20.20 26.73 -18.92
N TRP A 156 -19.28 27.67 -19.05
CA TRP A 156 -18.52 27.90 -20.29
C TRP A 156 -17.14 27.25 -20.16
N ASP A 157 -16.89 26.20 -20.94
CA ASP A 157 -15.60 25.48 -20.97
C ASP A 157 -14.79 25.89 -22.22
N LEU A 158 -13.56 26.33 -22.02
CA LEU A 158 -12.64 26.73 -23.10
C LEU A 158 -11.46 25.73 -23.16
N VAL A 159 -11.33 25.00 -24.27
CA VAL A 159 -10.32 23.95 -24.44
C VAL A 159 -9.32 24.38 -25.53
N LEU A 160 -8.05 24.53 -25.14
CA LEU A 160 -6.93 24.82 -26.06
C LEU A 160 -6.40 23.50 -26.62
N MET A 161 -6.51 23.25 -27.94
CA MET A 161 -5.94 22.06 -28.58
C MET A 161 -4.74 22.46 -29.46
N GLY A 162 -3.53 22.27 -28.95
CA GLY A 162 -2.29 22.21 -29.76
C GLY A 162 -1.79 20.77 -29.87
N GLU A 163 -0.74 20.52 -30.67
CA GLU A 163 -0.14 19.18 -30.88
C GLU A 163 0.34 18.48 -29.59
N ARG A 164 0.34 19.18 -28.44
CA ARG A 164 0.32 18.62 -27.07
C ARG A 164 -0.55 19.52 -26.18
N PRO A 165 -1.57 19.04 -25.45
CA PRO A 165 -2.37 19.88 -24.57
C PRO A 165 -1.51 20.31 -23.37
N LYS A 166 -1.51 21.60 -23.00
CA LYS A 166 -0.66 22.16 -21.92
C LYS A 166 -1.42 22.89 -20.80
N ALA A 167 -2.73 23.14 -20.94
CA ALA A 167 -3.57 23.72 -19.88
C ALA A 167 -5.06 23.59 -20.21
N ARG A 168 -5.92 23.52 -19.18
CA ARG A 168 -7.37 23.71 -19.27
C ARG A 168 -7.76 24.95 -18.46
N VAL A 169 -8.55 25.85 -19.02
CA VAL A 169 -9.01 27.06 -18.30
C VAL A 169 -10.53 27.03 -18.26
N SER A 170 -11.11 26.90 -17.07
CA SER A 170 -12.56 26.91 -16.86
C SER A 170 -12.95 28.19 -16.12
N LEU A 171 -13.77 29.03 -16.76
CA LEU A 171 -14.22 30.29 -16.18
C LEU A 171 -15.62 30.13 -15.59
N VAL A 172 -15.76 30.28 -14.28
CA VAL A 172 -17.07 30.26 -13.61
C VAL A 172 -17.47 31.68 -13.23
N VAL A 173 -18.31 32.31 -14.06
CA VAL A 173 -18.91 33.62 -13.74
C VAL A 173 -20.16 33.38 -12.89
N ALA A 174 -20.01 33.41 -11.56
CA ALA A 174 -21.16 33.32 -10.67
C ALA A 174 -21.93 34.65 -10.63
N GLY A 175 -23.09 34.71 -11.28
CA GLY A 175 -23.99 35.86 -11.29
C GLY A 175 -24.72 36.09 -9.95
N VAL A 176 -24.60 37.32 -9.45
CA VAL A 176 -25.49 38.06 -8.52
C VAL A 176 -26.06 37.31 -7.31
N CYS A 177 -25.53 37.61 -6.13
CA CYS A 177 -26.13 37.23 -4.84
C CYS A 177 -27.57 37.76 -4.72
N GLN A 178 -28.52 36.87 -4.38
CA GLN A 178 -29.96 37.14 -4.24
C GLN A 178 -30.30 38.28 -3.24
N ARG A 179 -29.34 38.65 -2.39
CA ARG A 179 -29.44 39.82 -1.49
C ARG A 179 -29.44 41.15 -2.26
N CYS A 180 -28.73 41.24 -3.39
CA CYS A 180 -28.69 42.44 -4.25
C CYS A 180 -30.03 42.69 -4.96
N ILE A 181 -30.77 41.63 -5.32
CA ILE A 181 -32.10 41.73 -5.93
C ILE A 181 -33.16 42.21 -4.92
N SER A 182 -33.00 41.86 -3.63
CA SER A 182 -33.96 42.26 -2.59
C SER A 182 -33.91 43.76 -2.23
N LEU A 183 -32.74 44.38 -2.41
CA LEU A 183 -32.56 45.83 -2.22
C LEU A 183 -33.24 46.65 -3.33
N TRP A 184 -33.41 46.08 -4.53
CA TRP A 184 -34.01 46.76 -5.69
C TRP A 184 -35.53 46.96 -5.55
N ARG A 185 -36.23 46.05 -4.86
CA ARG A 185 -37.69 46.15 -4.67
C ARG A 185 -38.14 47.12 -3.56
N SER A 186 -37.22 47.68 -2.78
CA SER A 186 -37.54 48.45 -1.57
C SER A 186 -37.36 49.96 -1.70
N TYR A 187 -36.75 50.45 -2.78
CA TYR A 187 -36.44 51.88 -2.96
C TYR A 187 -36.75 52.37 -4.38
N SER A 188 -38.03 52.39 -4.73
CA SER A 188 -38.55 53.13 -5.89
C SER A 188 -39.50 54.22 -5.42
N CYS A 189 -38.95 55.25 -4.79
CA CYS A 189 -39.58 56.57 -4.72
C CYS A 189 -38.60 57.66 -4.24
N GLN A 190 -38.31 58.57 -5.17
CA GLN A 190 -37.77 59.93 -5.02
C GLN A 190 -36.26 60.16 -4.82
N PHE A 191 -35.79 61.12 -5.64
CA PHE A 191 -34.53 61.86 -5.69
C PHE A 191 -33.35 61.33 -6.53
N SER A 192 -32.68 62.32 -7.10
CA SER A 192 -31.71 62.38 -8.20
C SER A 192 -30.32 61.85 -7.86
N THR A 193 -29.64 61.38 -8.91
CA THR A 193 -28.23 60.91 -8.99
C THR A 193 -27.89 59.73 -8.09
N PHE A 194 -27.84 58.54 -8.69
CA PHE A 194 -27.25 57.34 -8.10
C PHE A 194 -25.93 57.04 -8.83
N THR A 195 -24.83 56.91 -8.09
CA THR A 195 -23.69 56.07 -8.48
C THR A 195 -24.08 54.64 -8.15
N LEU A 196 -24.18 53.76 -9.16
CA LEU A 196 -24.31 52.33 -8.94
C LEU A 196 -22.91 51.76 -8.71
N GLU A 197 -22.57 51.40 -7.47
CA GLU A 197 -21.41 50.53 -7.21
C GLU A 197 -21.77 49.09 -7.62
N TRP A 198 -21.24 48.65 -8.75
CA TRP A 198 -21.20 47.21 -9.08
C TRP A 198 -20.00 46.58 -8.38
N ARG A 199 -20.26 45.65 -7.45
CA ARG A 199 -19.22 44.78 -6.90
C ARG A 199 -19.28 43.45 -7.64
N LEU A 200 -18.36 43.23 -8.58
CA LEU A 200 -18.15 41.92 -9.17
C LEU A 200 -17.21 41.13 -8.27
N CYS A 201 -17.70 40.02 -7.70
CA CYS A 201 -16.83 38.98 -7.16
C CYS A 201 -16.62 37.94 -8.25
N THR A 202 -15.51 38.02 -8.97
CA THR A 202 -15.16 37.04 -9.99
C THR A 202 -14.33 35.92 -9.35
N LEU A 203 -14.80 34.69 -9.44
CA LEU A 203 -14.05 33.49 -9.07
C LEU A 203 -13.39 32.95 -10.33
N ILE A 204 -12.07 33.15 -10.46
CA ILE A 204 -11.29 32.58 -11.56
C ILE A 204 -10.68 31.27 -11.06
N ARG A 205 -11.03 30.16 -11.71
CA ARG A 205 -10.48 28.83 -11.41
C ARG A 205 -9.53 28.41 -12.53
N PHE A 206 -8.24 28.31 -12.20
CA PHE A 206 -7.27 27.71 -13.11
C PHE A 206 -7.25 26.19 -12.89
N SER A 207 -7.08 25.40 -13.95
CA SER A 207 -6.92 23.94 -13.86
C SER A 207 -5.89 23.49 -14.89
N VAL A 208 -4.61 23.54 -14.51
CA VAL A 208 -3.53 23.07 -15.39
C VAL A 208 -3.64 21.54 -15.49
N ALA A 209 -4.05 21.06 -16.66
CA ALA A 209 -4.04 19.64 -16.99
C ALA A 209 -2.65 19.29 -17.54
N ASP A 210 -2.02 18.27 -16.95
CA ASP A 210 -0.78 17.58 -17.32
C ASP A 210 0.10 18.27 -18.36
N GLY A 211 1.21 18.87 -17.90
CA GLY A 211 2.16 19.50 -18.81
C GLY A 211 3.40 20.15 -18.19
N PHE A 212 3.50 20.24 -16.86
CA PHE A 212 4.80 20.41 -16.21
C PHE A 212 5.39 19.02 -15.98
N ASP A 213 6.24 18.57 -16.91
CA ASP A 213 7.21 17.54 -16.64
C ASP A 213 8.22 18.13 -15.64
N VAL A 214 7.81 18.29 -14.37
CA VAL A 214 8.78 18.34 -13.29
C VAL A 214 9.44 16.98 -13.38
N ASN A 215 10.69 16.95 -13.84
CA ASN A 215 11.43 15.74 -14.11
C ASN A 215 11.72 15.07 -12.75
N LEU A 216 10.69 14.46 -12.15
CA LEU A 216 10.74 13.75 -10.89
C LEU A 216 11.70 12.58 -11.07
N ALA A 217 12.39 12.25 -9.99
CA ALA A 217 13.47 11.29 -10.05
C ALA A 217 13.05 9.94 -10.64
N SER A 218 14.01 9.35 -11.35
CA SER A 218 13.95 7.97 -11.79
C SER A 218 14.14 7.01 -10.60
N VAL A 219 13.30 5.98 -10.52
CA VAL A 219 13.36 4.98 -9.43
C VAL A 219 13.42 3.57 -10.00
N CYS A 220 14.44 2.81 -9.62
CA CYS A 220 14.50 1.38 -9.90
C CYS A 220 14.02 0.59 -8.68
N VAL A 221 12.96 -0.21 -8.84
CA VAL A 221 12.47 -1.12 -7.80
C VAL A 221 12.95 -2.53 -8.12
N VAL A 222 13.64 -3.17 -7.19
CA VAL A 222 14.13 -4.54 -7.36
C VAL A 222 13.21 -5.52 -6.64
N SER A 223 12.54 -6.33 -7.45
CA SER A 223 11.46 -7.29 -7.16
C SER A 223 10.03 -6.74 -7.21
N THR A 224 9.13 -7.61 -7.68
CA THR A 224 7.67 -7.48 -7.72
C THR A 224 6.99 -8.27 -6.58
N ASN A 225 7.72 -8.56 -5.50
CA ASN A 225 7.12 -8.91 -4.21
C ASN A 225 6.14 -7.80 -3.76
N GLN A 226 5.30 -8.09 -2.76
CA GLN A 226 4.30 -7.17 -2.23
C GLN A 226 4.86 -5.78 -1.82
N PHE A 227 6.10 -5.69 -1.32
CA PHE A 227 6.73 -4.41 -0.99
C PHE A 227 7.09 -3.61 -2.24
N GLY A 228 7.50 -4.28 -3.32
CA GLY A 228 7.98 -3.62 -4.54
C GLY A 228 6.81 -3.07 -5.34
N ILE A 229 5.74 -3.86 -5.43
CA ILE A 229 4.47 -3.39 -6.00
C ILE A 229 3.88 -2.27 -5.14
N ALA A 230 3.87 -2.39 -3.81
CA ALA A 230 3.40 -1.32 -2.92
C ALA A 230 4.21 -0.02 -3.10
N ALA A 231 5.54 -0.11 -3.18
CA ALA A 231 6.40 1.05 -3.41
C ALA A 231 6.14 1.69 -4.77
N ALA A 232 6.12 0.90 -5.85
CA ALA A 232 5.88 1.40 -7.20
C ALA A 232 4.49 2.04 -7.34
N THR A 233 3.44 1.38 -6.84
CA THR A 233 2.09 1.96 -6.78
C THR A 233 2.08 3.29 -6.07
N LYS A 234 2.69 3.38 -4.88
CA LYS A 234 2.71 4.61 -4.08
C LYS A 234 3.43 5.75 -4.81
N LEU A 235 4.53 5.44 -5.51
CA LEU A 235 5.26 6.40 -6.34
C LEU A 235 4.41 6.89 -7.53
N LEU A 236 3.75 5.99 -8.25
CA LEU A 236 2.85 6.34 -9.36
C LEU A 236 1.68 7.21 -8.91
N GLU A 237 1.08 6.92 -7.75
CA GLU A 237 0.03 7.73 -7.15
C GLU A 237 0.50 9.15 -6.78
N ASN A 238 1.82 9.39 -6.71
CA ASN A 238 2.44 10.69 -6.43
C ASN A 238 3.23 11.23 -7.63
N SER A 239 2.81 10.88 -8.85
CA SER A 239 3.33 11.40 -10.12
C SER A 239 4.78 11.02 -10.46
N PHE A 240 5.41 10.11 -9.72
CA PHE A 240 6.71 9.53 -10.12
C PHE A 240 6.49 8.50 -11.24
N ASN A 241 6.57 8.95 -12.49
CA ASN A 241 6.26 8.12 -13.65
C ASN A 241 7.47 7.33 -14.19
N ASN A 242 8.69 7.80 -13.91
CA ASN A 242 9.94 7.17 -14.36
C ASN A 242 10.36 6.03 -13.41
N ILE A 243 9.61 4.94 -13.44
CA ILE A 243 9.87 3.75 -12.62
C ILE A 243 10.25 2.58 -13.52
N THR A 244 11.28 1.84 -13.12
CA THR A 244 11.65 0.54 -13.69
C THR A 244 11.58 -0.51 -12.59
N ILE A 245 10.94 -1.65 -12.84
CA ILE A 245 10.81 -2.75 -11.88
C ILE A 245 11.50 -3.99 -12.44
N LEU A 246 12.45 -4.55 -11.71
CA LEU A 246 13.22 -5.73 -12.14
C LEU A 246 12.86 -6.94 -11.27
N GLU A 247 12.28 -7.98 -11.86
CA GLU A 247 11.91 -9.22 -11.17
C GLU A 247 12.77 -10.38 -11.67
N ALA A 248 13.32 -11.15 -10.74
CA ALA A 248 14.19 -12.28 -11.07
C ALA A 248 13.41 -13.47 -11.61
N GLU A 249 12.21 -13.69 -11.08
CA GLU A 249 11.31 -14.77 -11.52
C GLU A 249 10.60 -14.43 -12.83
N ASP A 250 9.93 -15.43 -13.40
CA ASP A 250 9.04 -15.31 -14.56
C ASP A 250 7.59 -14.92 -14.19
N ARG A 251 7.38 -14.52 -12.93
CA ARG A 251 6.08 -14.13 -12.38
C ARG A 251 6.22 -13.03 -11.34
N ILE A 252 5.10 -12.35 -11.08
CA ILE A 252 5.00 -11.37 -9.98
C ILE A 252 4.59 -12.02 -8.66
N GLY A 253 4.68 -11.24 -7.57
CA GLY A 253 4.20 -11.61 -6.23
C GLY A 253 5.26 -12.24 -5.32
N GLY A 254 6.38 -12.71 -5.89
CA GLY A 254 7.50 -13.29 -5.15
C GLY A 254 7.08 -14.37 -4.14
N ARG A 255 7.20 -14.11 -2.83
CA ARG A 255 6.80 -15.08 -1.78
C ARG A 255 5.28 -15.22 -1.57
N ILE A 256 4.48 -14.42 -2.26
CA ILE A 256 3.06 -14.72 -2.50
C ILE A 256 2.98 -15.54 -3.78
N ASN A 257 2.60 -16.82 -3.64
CA ASN A 257 2.56 -17.76 -4.76
C ASN A 257 1.28 -18.61 -4.71
N THR A 258 0.22 -18.09 -5.32
CA THR A 258 -1.05 -18.78 -5.48
C THR A 258 -1.03 -19.60 -6.78
N VAL A 259 -1.26 -20.91 -6.69
CA VAL A 259 -1.29 -21.81 -7.85
C VAL A 259 -2.64 -22.52 -7.97
N LYS A 260 -3.01 -22.94 -9.17
CA LYS A 260 -4.19 -23.79 -9.39
C LYS A 260 -3.89 -25.21 -8.90
N PHE A 261 -4.76 -25.80 -8.10
CA PHE A 261 -4.63 -27.17 -7.59
C PHE A 261 -5.99 -27.79 -7.29
N GLY A 262 -6.25 -28.98 -7.85
CA GLY A 262 -7.58 -29.60 -7.77
C GLY A 262 -8.65 -28.70 -8.38
N GLN A 263 -9.73 -28.44 -7.62
CA GLN A 263 -10.87 -27.63 -8.09
C GLN A 263 -10.71 -26.13 -7.84
N ASN A 264 -9.68 -25.70 -7.12
CA ASN A 264 -9.51 -24.32 -6.68
C ASN A 264 -8.05 -23.87 -6.80
N VAL A 265 -7.70 -22.77 -6.15
CA VAL A 265 -6.33 -22.31 -5.95
C VAL A 265 -5.85 -22.61 -4.55
N VAL A 266 -4.54 -22.73 -4.39
CA VAL A 266 -3.86 -22.91 -3.10
C VAL A 266 -2.64 -22.00 -3.05
N ASP A 267 -2.30 -21.51 -1.86
CA ASP A 267 -1.12 -20.69 -1.64
C ASP A 267 0.06 -21.56 -1.23
N LEU A 268 1.18 -21.51 -1.97
CA LEU A 268 2.44 -22.20 -1.62
C LEU A 268 3.40 -21.32 -0.79
N GLY A 269 3.06 -20.04 -0.67
CA GLY A 269 3.79 -19.06 0.13
C GLY A 269 2.93 -18.55 1.27
N ALA A 270 2.82 -17.23 1.40
CA ALA A 270 1.89 -16.63 2.35
C ALA A 270 0.44 -17.05 2.04
N GLU A 271 -0.29 -17.49 3.08
CA GLU A 271 -1.68 -17.95 2.99
C GLU A 271 -2.61 -17.21 3.98
N TYR A 272 -2.10 -16.86 5.16
CA TYR A 272 -2.91 -16.27 6.23
C TYR A 272 -2.80 -14.75 6.27
N CYS A 273 -3.94 -14.08 6.30
CA CYS A 273 -4.04 -12.67 6.69
C CYS A 273 -4.20 -12.59 8.21
N THR A 274 -3.10 -12.36 8.93
CA THR A 274 -3.03 -12.42 10.39
C THR A 274 -3.47 -11.11 11.04
N GLY A 275 -4.66 -11.08 11.65
CA GLY A 275 -5.18 -9.94 12.43
C GLY A 275 -6.00 -8.93 11.65
N THR A 276 -6.95 -8.30 12.35
CA THR A 276 -7.89 -7.31 11.80
C THR A 276 -7.61 -5.88 12.25
N LYS A 277 -6.61 -5.66 13.13
CA LYS A 277 -6.28 -4.35 13.70
C LYS A 277 -4.86 -3.95 13.33
N GLY A 278 -4.72 -2.77 12.72
CA GLY A 278 -3.41 -2.24 12.32
C GLY A 278 -2.70 -3.08 11.26
N ASN A 279 -3.44 -3.89 10.50
CA ASN A 279 -2.92 -4.73 9.44
C ASN A 279 -3.37 -4.16 8.09
N ILE A 280 -2.44 -3.57 7.35
CA ILE A 280 -2.74 -2.96 6.05
C ILE A 280 -3.27 -3.96 5.02
N ALA A 281 -2.84 -5.23 5.07
CA ALA A 281 -3.35 -6.25 4.15
C ALA A 281 -4.83 -6.53 4.40
N TYR A 282 -5.26 -6.58 5.67
CA TYR A 282 -6.68 -6.68 6.02
C TYR A 282 -7.45 -5.41 5.61
N ASP A 283 -6.92 -4.23 5.92
CA ASP A 283 -7.59 -2.96 5.62
C ASP A 283 -7.83 -2.75 4.13
N LEU A 284 -6.93 -3.25 3.28
CA LEU A 284 -7.06 -3.20 1.82
C LEU A 284 -8.19 -4.09 1.28
N VAL A 285 -8.58 -5.14 2.00
CA VAL A 285 -9.48 -6.18 1.46
C VAL A 285 -10.80 -6.38 2.22
N LYS A 286 -10.93 -5.78 3.41
CA LYS A 286 -12.08 -5.97 4.32
C LYS A 286 -13.45 -5.68 3.69
N GLU A 287 -13.52 -4.84 2.66
CA GLU A 287 -14.78 -4.49 1.97
C GLU A 287 -15.14 -5.45 0.81
N TYR A 288 -14.27 -6.39 0.45
CA TYR A 288 -14.45 -7.23 -0.75
C TYR A 288 -14.99 -8.64 -0.47
N ASP A 289 -15.30 -8.98 0.77
CA ASP A 289 -15.76 -10.31 1.20
C ASP A 289 -14.87 -11.47 0.68
N VAL A 290 -13.54 -11.30 0.76
CA VAL A 290 -12.55 -12.29 0.27
C VAL A 290 -11.83 -13.06 1.37
N LEU A 291 -12.13 -12.78 2.64
CA LEU A 291 -11.52 -13.40 3.81
C LEU A 291 -12.56 -14.07 4.72
N GLU A 292 -12.18 -15.18 5.35
CA GLU A 292 -12.94 -15.85 6.42
C GLU A 292 -12.02 -16.36 7.54
N PRO A 293 -12.54 -16.61 8.76
CA PRO A 293 -11.76 -17.23 9.82
C PRO A 293 -11.22 -18.59 9.41
N ALA A 294 -9.95 -18.88 9.71
CA ALA A 294 -9.33 -20.17 9.39
C ALA A 294 -10.04 -21.36 10.07
N GLY A 295 -10.58 -21.15 11.28
CA GLY A 295 -11.41 -22.15 11.97
C GLY A 295 -10.67 -23.44 12.37
N LEU A 296 -9.36 -23.36 12.62
CA LEU A 296 -8.53 -24.51 12.98
C LEU A 296 -8.31 -24.58 14.50
N THR A 297 -8.54 -25.76 15.09
CA THR A 297 -8.23 -26.06 16.50
C THR A 297 -7.32 -27.31 16.55
N LEU A 298 -6.11 -27.15 17.10
CA LEU A 298 -5.12 -28.23 17.18
C LEU A 298 -5.51 -29.33 18.20
N GLU A 299 -6.21 -28.94 19.26
CA GLU A 299 -6.36 -29.73 20.48
C GLU A 299 -7.24 -31.00 20.35
N ASP A 300 -8.16 -31.04 19.38
CA ASP A 300 -9.17 -32.10 19.25
C ASP A 300 -8.68 -33.37 18.53
N ASN A 301 -7.57 -33.27 17.78
CA ASN A 301 -7.17 -34.29 16.80
C ASN A 301 -5.65 -34.58 16.78
N ILE A 302 -5.03 -34.66 17.96
CA ILE A 302 -3.67 -35.19 18.11
C ILE A 302 -3.72 -36.72 18.25
N TYR A 303 -3.04 -37.43 17.33
CA TYR A 303 -2.94 -38.89 17.32
C TYR A 303 -1.54 -39.33 17.70
N TYR A 304 -1.46 -40.30 18.60
CA TYR A 304 -0.22 -41.01 18.92
C TYR A 304 0.08 -42.04 17.82
N SER A 305 1.35 -42.39 17.62
CA SER A 305 1.79 -43.22 16.47
C SER A 305 1.27 -44.66 16.48
N ASP A 306 0.66 -45.11 17.58
CA ASP A 306 -0.09 -46.37 17.63
C ASP A 306 -1.53 -46.25 17.10
N GLY A 307 -1.95 -45.05 16.67
CA GLY A 307 -3.27 -44.71 16.15
C GLY A 307 -4.31 -44.34 17.20
N THR A 308 -3.94 -44.24 18.48
CA THR A 308 -4.84 -43.76 19.54
C THR A 308 -4.86 -42.23 19.59
N LYS A 309 -5.99 -41.63 19.98
CA LYS A 309 -6.05 -40.19 20.27
C LYS A 309 -5.35 -39.88 21.59
N LEU A 310 -4.63 -38.75 21.61
CA LEU A 310 -4.02 -38.22 22.82
C LEU A 310 -5.11 -37.82 23.84
N ASP A 311 -4.78 -37.90 25.13
CA ASP A 311 -5.68 -37.44 26.18
C ASP A 311 -5.96 -35.93 26.04
N LEU A 312 -7.23 -35.54 26.07
CA LEU A 312 -7.66 -34.17 25.78
C LEU A 312 -7.01 -33.14 26.71
N SER A 313 -6.90 -33.44 28.01
CA SER A 313 -6.27 -32.51 28.96
C SER A 313 -4.78 -32.31 28.68
N LEU A 314 -4.11 -33.36 28.21
CA LEU A 314 -2.72 -33.29 27.80
C LEU A 314 -2.55 -32.51 26.49
N SER A 315 -3.44 -32.75 25.51
CA SER A 315 -3.46 -32.01 24.25
C SER A 315 -3.62 -30.51 24.46
N HIS A 316 -4.58 -30.11 25.30
CA HIS A 316 -4.85 -28.69 25.63
C HIS A 316 -3.62 -28.05 26.29
N ASP A 317 -3.03 -28.71 27.29
CA ASP A 317 -1.87 -28.18 28.01
C ASP A 317 -0.63 -28.01 27.11
N LEU A 318 -0.37 -28.95 26.21
CA LEU A 318 0.73 -28.86 25.24
C LEU A 318 0.46 -27.75 24.22
N ASN A 319 -0.76 -27.68 23.69
CA ASN A 319 -1.18 -26.65 22.75
C ASN A 319 -1.04 -25.25 23.36
N ASP A 320 -1.61 -25.04 24.55
CA ASP A 320 -1.53 -23.77 25.28
C ASP A 320 -0.08 -23.33 25.50
N LEU A 321 0.81 -24.26 25.85
CA LEU A 321 2.22 -23.96 26.02
C LEU A 321 2.91 -23.61 24.70
N ILE A 322 2.68 -24.38 23.63
CA ILE A 322 3.24 -24.10 22.30
C ILE A 322 2.85 -22.69 21.86
N PHE A 323 1.57 -22.32 21.99
CA PHE A 323 1.08 -20.99 21.62
C PHE A 323 1.53 -19.90 22.61
N GLU A 324 1.64 -20.16 23.91
CA GLU A 324 2.22 -19.22 24.90
C GLU A 324 3.66 -18.84 24.49
N ILE A 325 4.45 -19.82 24.07
CA ILE A 325 5.84 -19.65 23.67
C ILE A 325 5.95 -19.00 22.28
N TYR A 326 5.20 -19.46 21.29
CA TYR A 326 5.18 -18.87 19.95
C TYR A 326 4.77 -17.39 20.01
N GLN A 327 3.70 -17.07 20.75
CA GLN A 327 3.21 -15.70 20.90
C GLN A 327 4.08 -14.83 21.82
N LYS A 328 5.21 -15.38 22.30
CA LYS A 328 6.16 -14.71 23.21
C LYS A 328 5.47 -14.14 24.46
N LYS A 329 4.37 -14.77 24.92
CA LYS A 329 3.59 -14.37 26.10
C LYS A 329 4.33 -14.71 27.40
N TYR A 330 5.09 -15.79 27.39
CA TYR A 330 5.92 -16.16 28.53
C TYR A 330 7.08 -15.16 28.71
N LYS A 331 7.06 -14.42 29.82
CA LYS A 331 8.10 -13.43 30.21
C LYS A 331 8.88 -13.86 31.46
N GLY A 332 9.12 -15.16 31.63
CA GLY A 332 9.80 -15.74 32.81
C GLY A 332 11.24 -15.25 33.01
N ASN A 333 12.11 -16.05 33.65
CA ASN A 333 13.52 -15.68 33.88
C ASN A 333 14.37 -15.74 32.60
N VAL A 334 13.74 -15.65 31.44
CA VAL A 334 14.34 -15.78 30.13
C VAL A 334 15.10 -14.50 29.81
N THR A 335 16.38 -14.51 30.17
CA THR A 335 17.34 -13.42 29.94
C THR A 335 17.61 -13.18 28.46
N GLU A 336 18.28 -12.07 28.16
CA GLU A 336 18.96 -11.89 26.87
C GLU A 336 19.82 -13.13 26.53
N GLY A 337 19.81 -13.51 25.25
CA GLY A 337 20.60 -14.62 24.73
C GLY A 337 19.95 -16.02 24.78
N LYS A 338 18.78 -16.18 25.41
CA LYS A 338 18.06 -17.47 25.43
C LYS A 338 17.30 -17.74 24.14
N SER A 339 17.14 -19.03 23.82
CA SER A 339 16.36 -19.50 22.67
C SER A 339 14.89 -19.75 22.99
N THR A 340 14.03 -19.78 21.97
CA THR A 340 12.63 -20.21 22.11
C THR A 340 12.54 -21.59 22.81
N GLY A 341 13.43 -22.52 22.48
CA GLY A 341 13.51 -23.84 23.12
C GLY A 341 13.93 -23.80 24.60
N ASP A 342 14.79 -22.86 24.99
CA ASP A 342 15.14 -22.68 26.42
C ASP A 342 13.91 -22.22 27.22
N ALA A 343 13.18 -21.24 26.69
CA ALA A 343 11.95 -20.74 27.31
C ALA A 343 10.87 -21.83 27.38
N PHE A 344 10.69 -22.61 26.31
CA PHE A 344 9.77 -23.74 26.30
C PHE A 344 10.13 -24.74 27.40
N ARG A 345 11.39 -25.19 27.48
CA ARG A 345 11.83 -26.18 28.48
C ARG A 345 11.66 -25.67 29.92
N GLU A 346 11.97 -24.40 30.19
CA GLU A 346 11.76 -23.79 31.50
C GLU A 346 10.28 -23.83 31.90
N ARG A 347 9.40 -23.41 31.00
CA ARG A 347 7.96 -23.40 31.24
C ARG A 347 7.36 -24.80 31.33
N TYR A 348 7.80 -25.71 30.46
CA TYR A 348 7.42 -27.11 30.44
C TYR A 348 7.73 -27.81 31.76
N ASN A 349 8.96 -27.64 32.27
CA ASN A 349 9.42 -28.25 33.51
C ASN A 349 8.75 -27.66 34.76
N SER A 350 8.36 -26.38 34.70
CA SER A 350 7.75 -25.69 35.85
C SER A 350 6.24 -25.87 35.96
N VAL A 351 5.54 -26.15 34.85
CA VAL A 351 4.07 -26.22 34.82
C VAL A 351 3.55 -27.59 34.41
N ILE A 352 4.06 -28.12 33.30
CA ILE A 352 3.47 -29.30 32.66
C ILE A 352 3.91 -30.58 33.37
N LEU A 353 5.23 -30.79 33.54
CA LEU A 353 5.73 -32.00 34.21
C LEU A 353 5.17 -32.19 35.64
N PRO A 354 5.15 -31.16 36.52
CA PRO A 354 4.62 -31.33 37.88
C PRO A 354 3.13 -31.67 37.91
N LYS A 355 2.33 -31.19 36.95
CA LYS A 355 0.89 -31.46 36.85
C LYS A 355 0.59 -32.94 36.67
N TYR A 356 1.45 -33.67 35.95
CA TYR A 356 1.24 -35.06 35.57
C TYR A 356 2.15 -36.06 36.26
N GLN A 357 3.04 -35.62 37.17
CA GLN A 357 4.04 -36.48 37.84
C GLN A 357 3.49 -37.77 38.48
N ASN A 358 2.21 -37.76 38.90
CA ASN A 358 1.54 -38.91 39.52
C ASN A 358 0.83 -39.85 38.52
N ASP A 359 0.73 -39.47 37.24
CA ASP A 359 0.18 -40.27 36.16
C ASP A 359 1.32 -40.83 35.29
N LYS A 360 1.73 -42.07 35.57
CA LYS A 360 2.83 -42.73 34.85
C LYS A 360 2.62 -42.79 33.35
N LYS A 361 1.37 -42.92 32.88
CA LYS A 361 1.07 -43.01 31.45
C LYS A 361 1.30 -41.65 30.79
N LYS A 362 0.77 -40.57 31.38
CA LYS A 362 0.96 -39.21 30.86
C LYS A 362 2.41 -38.75 30.97
N THR A 363 3.12 -39.07 32.06
CA THR A 363 4.55 -38.75 32.20
C THR A 363 5.41 -39.37 31.11
N LYS A 364 5.18 -40.66 30.76
CA LYS A 364 5.91 -41.29 29.64
C LYS A 364 5.68 -40.54 28.32
N ILE A 365 4.43 -40.18 28.04
CA ILE A 365 4.09 -39.43 26.83
C ILE A 365 4.74 -38.04 26.84
N LEU A 366 4.79 -37.38 28.00
CA LEU A 366 5.45 -36.08 28.16
C LEU A 366 6.97 -36.15 27.97
N GLU A 367 7.63 -37.24 28.35
CA GLU A 367 9.05 -37.43 28.04
C GLU A 367 9.31 -37.42 26.52
N GLU A 368 8.36 -37.94 25.74
CA GLU A 368 8.41 -37.95 24.28
C GLU A 368 7.90 -36.63 23.65
N GLY A 369 7.10 -35.86 24.39
CA GLY A 369 6.43 -34.64 23.92
C GLY A 369 7.33 -33.47 23.58
N LEU A 370 8.59 -33.49 24.04
CA LEU A 370 9.55 -32.44 23.71
C LEU A 370 9.84 -32.38 22.20
N ARG A 371 9.94 -33.53 21.51
CA ARG A 371 10.19 -33.55 20.06
C ARG A 371 9.00 -33.03 19.27
N PHE A 372 7.79 -33.47 19.65
CA PHE A 372 6.54 -32.97 19.06
C PHE A 372 6.46 -31.45 19.21
N SER A 373 6.73 -30.94 20.41
CA SER A 373 6.69 -29.51 20.71
C SER A 373 7.77 -28.72 19.99
N GLU A 374 9.01 -29.23 19.91
CA GLU A 374 10.08 -28.62 19.12
C GLU A 374 9.67 -28.48 17.66
N GLY A 375 9.12 -29.56 17.08
CA GLY A 375 8.66 -29.56 15.70
C GLY A 375 7.59 -28.51 15.43
N PHE A 376 6.56 -28.42 16.28
CA PHE A 376 5.50 -27.40 16.14
C PHE A 376 6.02 -25.96 16.34
N VAL A 377 6.86 -25.73 17.34
CA VAL A 377 7.47 -24.41 17.57
C VAL A 377 8.36 -24.02 16.38
N SER A 378 9.15 -24.95 15.84
CA SER A 378 9.98 -24.72 14.66
C SER A 378 9.17 -24.46 13.39
N LEU A 379 8.02 -25.12 13.24
CA LEU A 379 7.08 -24.87 12.15
C LEU A 379 6.50 -23.45 12.22
N LEU A 380 6.08 -23.02 13.41
CA LEU A 380 5.51 -21.68 13.64
C LEU A 380 6.56 -20.56 13.52
N ASP A 381 7.75 -20.72 14.11
CA ASP A 381 8.86 -19.75 14.00
C ASP A 381 9.60 -19.86 12.64
N ALA A 382 9.23 -20.82 11.78
CA ALA A 382 9.90 -21.17 10.52
C ALA A 382 11.43 -21.38 10.66
N THR A 383 11.86 -22.05 11.73
CA THR A 383 13.28 -22.26 12.06
C THR A 383 13.70 -23.73 11.93
N PRO A 384 14.99 -24.01 11.62
CA PRO A 384 15.50 -25.39 11.62
C PRO A 384 15.41 -26.10 12.98
N SER A 385 15.49 -25.33 14.07
CA SER A 385 15.32 -25.78 15.46
C SER A 385 14.90 -24.61 16.33
N TRP A 386 14.08 -24.86 17.36
CA TRP A 386 13.72 -23.90 18.40
C TRP A 386 14.93 -23.30 19.16
N SER A 387 16.13 -23.83 18.94
CA SER A 387 17.39 -23.34 19.49
C SER A 387 17.96 -22.13 18.74
N GLU A 388 17.46 -21.87 17.52
CA GLU A 388 17.94 -20.80 16.62
C GLU A 388 17.25 -19.46 16.87
N ALA A 389 15.94 -19.48 17.13
CA ALA A 389 15.17 -18.28 17.40
C ALA A 389 15.40 -17.76 18.82
N SER A 390 15.44 -16.44 18.97
CA SER A 390 15.47 -15.78 20.26
C SER A 390 14.15 -15.98 21.00
N ALA A 391 14.23 -16.26 22.30
CA ALA A 391 13.05 -16.35 23.16
C ALA A 391 12.32 -15.01 23.31
N ASN A 392 13.04 -13.91 23.19
CA ASN A 392 12.53 -12.57 23.26
C ASN A 392 12.59 -11.90 21.89
N SER A 393 11.58 -11.11 21.57
CA SER A 393 11.55 -10.24 20.41
C SER A 393 10.54 -9.11 20.62
N ASP A 394 10.66 -8.07 19.80
CA ASP A 394 9.66 -7.00 19.69
C ASP A 394 8.60 -7.34 18.61
N PHE A 395 8.47 -8.62 18.23
CA PHE A 395 7.47 -9.07 17.26
C PHE A 395 6.06 -8.82 17.78
N GLU A 396 5.23 -8.19 16.95
CA GLU A 396 3.83 -7.94 17.27
C GLU A 396 2.97 -9.09 16.74
N THR A 397 2.41 -9.87 17.67
CA THR A 397 1.50 -10.98 17.35
C THR A 397 0.07 -10.47 17.19
N GLN A 398 -0.67 -11.12 16.30
CA GLN A 398 -2.07 -10.81 16.03
C GLN A 398 -2.95 -11.96 16.53
N ASN A 399 -4.19 -11.65 16.92
CA ASN A 399 -5.04 -12.58 17.67
C ASN A 399 -5.89 -13.53 16.80
N GLU A 400 -5.88 -13.39 15.47
CA GLU A 400 -6.77 -14.13 14.58
C GLU A 400 -6.11 -14.35 13.22
N ASP A 401 -6.27 -15.55 12.66
CA ASP A 401 -5.83 -15.88 11.31
C ASP A 401 -7.03 -16.02 10.36
N LEU A 402 -6.98 -15.26 9.27
CA LEU A 402 -7.98 -15.28 8.20
C LEU A 402 -7.40 -15.96 6.95
N VAL A 403 -8.23 -16.71 6.24
CA VAL A 403 -7.90 -17.40 4.98
C VAL A 403 -8.68 -16.79 3.82
N TRP A 404 -8.14 -16.96 2.61
CA TRP A 404 -8.74 -16.41 1.38
C TRP A 404 -9.84 -17.33 0.84
N LYS A 405 -11.01 -16.76 0.54
CA LYS A 405 -12.22 -17.46 0.05
C LYS A 405 -12.10 -17.94 -1.40
N GLY A 406 -11.15 -18.82 -1.69
CA GLY A 406 -10.93 -19.42 -3.02
C GLY A 406 -10.29 -18.49 -4.06
N VAL A 407 -9.84 -17.30 -3.66
CA VAL A 407 -9.12 -16.37 -4.55
C VAL A 407 -7.60 -16.44 -4.38
N GLY A 408 -7.16 -16.89 -3.20
CA GLY A 408 -5.76 -16.96 -2.76
C GLY A 408 -5.14 -15.59 -2.48
N TYR A 409 -3.97 -15.59 -1.85
CA TYR A 409 -3.29 -14.36 -1.42
C TYR A 409 -2.84 -13.50 -2.62
N LYS A 410 -2.68 -14.03 -3.84
CA LYS A 410 -2.37 -13.21 -5.04
C LYS A 410 -3.31 -11.99 -5.20
N THR A 411 -4.54 -12.09 -4.71
CA THR A 411 -5.54 -11.01 -4.70
C THR A 411 -5.00 -9.71 -4.08
N ILE A 412 -4.10 -9.79 -3.08
CA ILE A 412 -3.51 -8.58 -2.49
C ILE A 412 -2.64 -7.83 -3.51
N ILE A 413 -1.95 -8.54 -4.39
CA ILE A 413 -1.12 -7.96 -5.45
C ILE A 413 -2.04 -7.25 -6.46
N ASP A 414 -3.13 -7.91 -6.86
CA ASP A 414 -4.12 -7.34 -7.78
C ASP A 414 -4.73 -6.04 -7.22
N ILE A 415 -4.98 -5.99 -5.90
CA ILE A 415 -5.49 -4.81 -5.18
C ILE A 415 -4.45 -3.69 -5.12
N LEU A 416 -3.19 -4.01 -4.80
CA LEU A 416 -2.11 -3.02 -4.79
C LEU A 416 -1.90 -2.41 -6.18
N MET A 417 -2.07 -3.19 -7.24
CA MET A 417 -2.01 -2.71 -8.63
C MET A 417 -3.29 -1.97 -9.08
N LYS A 418 -4.30 -1.86 -8.21
CA LYS A 418 -5.65 -1.30 -8.49
C LYS A 418 -6.42 -2.04 -9.59
N SER A 419 -6.05 -3.29 -9.86
CA SER A 419 -6.70 -4.14 -10.88
C SER A 419 -7.88 -4.93 -10.33
N TYR A 420 -8.03 -4.99 -9.01
CA TYR A 420 -9.18 -5.59 -8.34
C TYR A 420 -9.95 -4.52 -7.53
N PRO A 421 -11.29 -4.54 -7.53
CA PRO A 421 -12.17 -5.48 -8.25
C PRO A 421 -12.42 -5.09 -9.72
N ASP A 422 -11.97 -3.92 -10.16
CA ASP A 422 -12.17 -3.42 -11.53
C ASP A 422 -10.83 -3.30 -12.27
N PRO A 423 -10.52 -4.23 -13.20
CA PRO A 423 -9.28 -4.22 -13.97
C PRO A 423 -9.06 -2.95 -14.79
N LYS A 424 -10.12 -2.19 -15.08
CA LYS A 424 -10.00 -0.92 -15.82
C LYS A 424 -9.36 0.20 -15.02
N LYS A 425 -9.30 0.06 -13.69
CA LYS A 425 -8.66 1.03 -12.78
C LYS A 425 -7.20 0.70 -12.49
N LYS A 426 -6.67 -0.36 -13.11
CA LYS A 426 -5.28 -0.78 -12.95
C LYS A 426 -4.34 0.36 -13.28
N LEU A 427 -3.35 0.57 -12.41
CA LEU A 427 -2.28 1.54 -12.67
C LEU A 427 -1.41 1.09 -13.84
N ASP A 428 -0.80 2.04 -14.55
CA ASP A 428 0.16 1.75 -15.61
C ASP A 428 1.49 1.27 -15.00
N ILE A 429 1.50 0.04 -14.49
CA ILE A 429 2.65 -0.59 -13.83
C ILE A 429 3.20 -1.76 -14.66
N ASP A 430 2.37 -2.40 -15.49
CA ASP A 430 2.75 -3.60 -16.24
C ASP A 430 3.90 -3.35 -17.22
N ASN A 431 3.85 -2.22 -17.93
CA ASN A 431 4.88 -1.80 -18.88
C ASN A 431 6.21 -1.41 -18.19
N LYS A 432 6.21 -1.28 -16.86
CA LYS A 432 7.38 -0.96 -16.04
C LYS A 432 8.05 -2.21 -15.46
N ILE A 433 7.41 -3.38 -15.57
CA ILE A 433 7.90 -4.64 -15.02
C ILE A 433 8.71 -5.41 -16.06
N HIS A 434 9.95 -5.74 -15.72
CA HIS A 434 10.81 -6.62 -16.48
C HIS A 434 11.05 -7.91 -15.70
N LEU A 435 10.37 -8.98 -16.12
CA LEU A 435 10.55 -10.35 -15.60
C LEU A 435 11.86 -10.96 -16.10
N ASN A 436 12.34 -12.01 -15.42
CA ASN A 436 13.61 -12.69 -15.72
C ASN A 436 14.85 -11.76 -15.69
N LYS A 437 14.79 -10.68 -14.90
CA LYS A 437 15.86 -9.70 -14.70
C LYS A 437 16.47 -9.84 -13.30
N LYS A 438 17.19 -10.93 -13.08
CA LYS A 438 17.93 -11.16 -11.83
C LYS A 438 19.05 -10.13 -11.68
N VAL A 439 18.95 -9.26 -10.67
CA VAL A 439 20.00 -8.29 -10.33
C VAL A 439 21.21 -9.02 -9.75
N GLN A 440 22.42 -8.69 -10.23
CA GLN A 440 23.68 -9.28 -9.77
C GLN A 440 24.64 -8.26 -9.16
N ARG A 441 24.55 -6.99 -9.56
CA ARG A 441 25.43 -5.93 -9.04
C ARG A 441 24.74 -4.57 -9.05
N ILE A 442 24.93 -3.79 -7.99
CA ILE A 442 24.40 -2.44 -7.82
C ILE A 442 25.56 -1.49 -7.51
N ILE A 443 25.83 -0.57 -8.44
CA ILE A 443 26.88 0.44 -8.32
C ILE A 443 26.23 1.74 -7.84
N TRP A 444 26.46 2.13 -6.59
CA TRP A 444 25.59 3.11 -5.91
C TRP A 444 26.28 4.37 -5.37
N ASP A 445 27.59 4.34 -5.11
CA ASP A 445 28.33 5.50 -4.59
C ASP A 445 28.77 6.43 -5.72
N THR A 446 27.77 7.01 -6.40
CA THR A 446 27.95 7.96 -7.49
C THR A 446 27.09 9.19 -7.25
N ASP A 447 27.59 10.37 -7.61
CA ASP A 447 26.82 11.61 -7.43
C ASP A 447 25.59 11.69 -8.35
N GLU A 448 25.66 11.09 -9.53
CA GLU A 448 24.61 11.10 -10.55
C GLU A 448 23.53 10.04 -10.26
N THR A 449 23.68 8.83 -10.80
CA THR A 449 22.66 7.78 -10.79
C THR A 449 23.22 6.44 -10.36
N VAL A 450 22.44 5.68 -9.58
CA VAL A 450 22.74 4.29 -9.26
C VAL A 450 22.62 3.44 -10.52
N THR A 451 23.58 2.54 -10.75
CA THR A 451 23.58 1.60 -11.87
C THR A 451 23.28 0.18 -11.39
N VAL A 452 22.26 -0.46 -11.94
CA VAL A 452 21.83 -1.83 -11.63
C VAL A 452 22.16 -2.73 -12.81
N VAL A 453 22.98 -3.76 -12.56
CA VAL A 453 23.41 -4.74 -13.56
C VAL A 453 22.74 -6.08 -13.27
N THR A 454 22.13 -6.65 -14.31
CA THR A 454 21.42 -7.93 -14.25
C THR A 454 22.23 -9.09 -14.82
N ALA A 455 21.79 -10.31 -14.56
CA ALA A 455 22.48 -11.56 -14.92
C ALA A 455 22.68 -11.75 -16.42
N ASP A 456 21.82 -11.16 -17.23
CA ASP A 456 21.95 -11.17 -18.69
C ASP A 456 22.80 -10.01 -19.22
N ASN A 457 23.48 -9.28 -18.33
CA ASN A 457 24.27 -8.07 -18.58
C ASN A 457 23.47 -6.84 -19.02
N SER A 458 22.14 -6.84 -18.89
CA SER A 458 21.37 -5.60 -19.04
C SER A 458 21.69 -4.65 -17.90
N THR A 459 21.78 -3.36 -18.22
CA THR A 459 22.09 -2.28 -17.28
C THR A 459 20.94 -1.28 -17.23
N TYR A 460 20.58 -0.88 -16.02
CA TYR A 460 19.54 0.11 -15.74
C TYR A 460 20.12 1.20 -14.83
N THR A 461 19.73 2.45 -15.04
CA THR A 461 20.18 3.59 -14.23
C THR A 461 18.99 4.30 -13.61
N ALA A 462 19.13 4.70 -12.34
CA ALA A 462 18.09 5.45 -11.63
C ALA A 462 18.68 6.39 -10.57
N ASP A 463 17.96 7.45 -10.20
CA ASP A 463 18.35 8.34 -9.10
C ASP A 463 18.33 7.61 -7.76
N TYR A 464 17.36 6.69 -7.60
CA TYR A 464 17.15 5.89 -6.41
C TYR A 464 16.90 4.42 -6.76
N VAL A 465 17.33 3.52 -5.87
CA VAL A 465 16.97 2.10 -5.92
C VAL A 465 16.24 1.71 -4.65
N ILE A 466 15.04 1.14 -4.77
CA ILE A 466 14.35 0.44 -3.68
C ILE A 466 14.64 -1.05 -3.83
N PHE A 467 15.35 -1.62 -2.86
CA PHE A 467 15.93 -2.96 -2.94
C PHE A 467 15.63 -3.82 -1.71
N THR A 468 15.22 -5.09 -1.90
CA THR A 468 15.11 -6.14 -0.84
C THR A 468 14.44 -7.46 -1.32
N PRO A 469 15.01 -8.18 -2.30
CA PRO A 469 14.35 -9.37 -2.86
C PRO A 469 14.27 -10.56 -1.85
N SER A 470 15.30 -10.83 -1.04
CA SER A 470 15.23 -11.79 0.08
C SER A 470 16.44 -11.63 1.00
N ALA A 471 16.27 -11.86 2.31
CA ALA A 471 17.41 -11.88 3.24
C ALA A 471 18.36 -13.07 3.00
N GLY A 472 17.87 -14.19 2.45
CA GLY A 472 18.70 -15.33 2.05
C GLY A 472 19.66 -14.96 0.90
N VAL A 473 19.15 -14.26 -0.11
CA VAL A 473 19.96 -13.73 -1.23
C VAL A 473 20.95 -12.68 -0.74
N LEU A 474 20.50 -11.74 0.10
CA LEU A 474 21.39 -10.75 0.72
C LEU A 474 22.55 -11.42 1.47
N LYS A 475 22.29 -12.48 2.24
CA LYS A 475 23.33 -13.22 2.96
C LYS A 475 24.32 -13.90 2.04
N LYS A 476 23.84 -14.53 0.97
CA LYS A 476 24.67 -15.26 0.01
C LYS A 476 25.56 -14.32 -0.80
N ASP A 477 24.98 -13.22 -1.30
CA ASP A 477 25.59 -12.39 -2.34
C ASP A 477 26.10 -11.02 -1.83
N LYS A 478 26.08 -10.77 -0.49
CA LYS A 478 26.49 -9.47 0.10
C LYS A 478 27.84 -8.93 -0.38
N ASP A 479 28.78 -9.82 -0.69
CA ASP A 479 30.16 -9.46 -1.05
C ASP A 479 30.31 -9.07 -2.54
N THR A 480 29.32 -9.39 -3.38
CA THR A 480 29.36 -9.15 -4.83
C THR A 480 28.23 -8.25 -5.33
N LEU A 481 27.14 -8.18 -4.58
CA LEU A 481 25.91 -7.50 -4.99
C LEU A 481 26.01 -5.96 -4.95
N PHE A 482 26.86 -5.40 -4.08
CA PHE A 482 26.97 -3.95 -3.88
C PHE A 482 28.39 -3.45 -4.17
N ASP A 483 28.46 -2.35 -4.91
CA ASP A 483 29.71 -1.68 -5.30
C ASP A 483 29.57 -0.15 -5.07
N PRO A 484 30.26 0.44 -4.09
CA PRO A 484 31.14 -0.20 -3.11
C PRO A 484 30.36 -1.07 -2.10
N LYS A 485 31.07 -1.76 -1.21
CA LYS A 485 30.45 -2.54 -0.13
C LYS A 485 29.55 -1.68 0.75
N LEU A 486 28.51 -2.30 1.31
CA LEU A 486 27.60 -1.64 2.24
C LEU A 486 28.32 -1.24 3.53
N PRO A 487 27.83 -0.21 4.26
CA PRO A 487 28.35 0.13 5.58
C PRO A 487 28.33 -1.05 6.56
N SER A 488 29.31 -1.12 7.46
CA SER A 488 29.48 -2.26 8.38
C SER A 488 28.24 -2.58 9.22
N LEU A 489 27.54 -1.56 9.73
CA LEU A 489 26.30 -1.77 10.49
C LEU A 489 25.21 -2.50 9.70
N LYS A 490 25.18 -2.29 8.38
CA LYS A 490 24.23 -2.94 7.47
C LYS A 490 24.68 -4.35 7.11
N GLU A 491 25.97 -4.56 6.88
CA GLU A 491 26.53 -5.91 6.72
C GLU A 491 26.30 -6.77 7.96
N ASP A 492 26.52 -6.20 9.16
CA ASP A 492 26.25 -6.86 10.44
C ASP A 492 24.77 -7.22 10.58
N ALA A 493 23.86 -6.34 10.12
CA ALA A 493 22.43 -6.64 10.10
C ALA A 493 22.10 -7.82 9.17
N ILE A 494 22.65 -7.82 7.94
CA ILE A 494 22.49 -8.92 6.98
C ILE A 494 23.00 -10.24 7.57
N ILE A 495 24.13 -10.24 8.27
CA ILE A 495 24.72 -11.44 8.87
C ILE A 495 23.86 -11.94 10.04
N ASN A 496 23.36 -11.04 10.88
CA ASN A 496 22.73 -11.39 12.17
C ASN A 496 21.21 -11.60 12.12
N ILE A 497 20.51 -11.15 11.07
CA ILE A 497 19.10 -11.52 10.86
C ILE A 497 18.99 -13.04 10.76
N GLY A 498 18.09 -13.66 11.53
CA GLY A 498 17.74 -15.06 11.33
C GLY A 498 16.94 -15.19 10.03
N TYR A 499 17.22 -16.23 9.24
CA TYR A 499 16.45 -16.48 8.02
C TYR A 499 16.20 -17.97 7.87
N GLY A 500 14.93 -18.34 7.83
CA GLY A 500 14.46 -19.71 7.88
C GLY A 500 13.40 -19.97 6.82
N SER A 501 12.81 -21.17 6.88
CA SER A 501 11.85 -21.63 5.90
C SER A 501 11.03 -22.79 6.43
N VAL A 502 9.94 -23.08 5.73
CA VAL A 502 9.13 -24.28 5.86
C VAL A 502 8.77 -24.73 4.45
N ILE A 503 8.61 -26.03 4.26
CA ILE A 503 7.99 -26.56 3.04
C ILE A 503 6.51 -26.66 3.31
N LYS A 504 5.69 -25.96 2.53
CA LYS A 504 4.27 -26.29 2.43
C LYS A 504 4.08 -27.31 1.34
N PHE A 505 3.29 -28.34 1.61
CA PHE A 505 2.77 -29.25 0.60
C PHE A 505 1.26 -29.25 0.63
N VAL A 506 0.65 -29.50 -0.53
CA VAL A 506 -0.79 -29.72 -0.68
C VAL A 506 -0.99 -30.98 -1.47
N ILE A 507 -1.82 -31.88 -0.96
CA ILE A 507 -2.14 -33.17 -1.55
C ILE A 507 -3.62 -33.24 -1.88
N ASN A 508 -3.96 -34.00 -2.93
CA ASN A 508 -5.34 -34.30 -3.29
C ASN A 508 -5.58 -35.81 -3.11
N PHE A 509 -6.62 -36.17 -2.37
CA PHE A 509 -7.03 -37.57 -2.23
C PHE A 509 -8.02 -37.96 -3.32
N SER A 510 -8.00 -39.24 -3.74
CA SER A 510 -8.92 -39.74 -4.76
C SER A 510 -10.39 -39.60 -4.35
N THR A 511 -10.67 -39.84 -3.07
CA THR A 511 -11.99 -39.68 -2.45
C THR A 511 -11.85 -39.27 -0.99
N LYS A 512 -12.78 -38.44 -0.51
CA LYS A 512 -12.90 -38.08 0.91
C LYS A 512 -13.03 -39.33 1.79
N TRP A 513 -12.21 -39.41 2.83
CA TRP A 513 -12.20 -40.51 3.81
C TRP A 513 -12.36 -40.06 5.27
N TRP A 514 -12.32 -38.75 5.53
CA TRP A 514 -12.47 -38.11 6.85
C TRP A 514 -13.92 -37.63 7.08
N HIS A 515 -14.25 -37.29 8.33
CA HIS A 515 -15.56 -36.73 8.69
C HIS A 515 -15.66 -35.23 8.33
N ASP A 516 -16.88 -34.67 8.28
CA ASP A 516 -17.07 -33.24 7.95
C ASP A 516 -16.45 -32.30 8.99
N ASP A 517 -16.42 -32.73 10.25
CA ASP A 517 -15.87 -31.98 11.39
C ASP A 517 -14.34 -32.12 11.52
N ASP A 518 -13.71 -33.05 10.78
CA ASP A 518 -12.25 -33.17 10.77
C ASP A 518 -11.63 -32.04 9.95
N LYS A 519 -11.02 -31.07 10.63
CA LYS A 519 -10.30 -29.93 10.01
C LYS A 519 -8.77 -30.05 10.09
N LEU A 520 -8.28 -30.82 11.05
CA LEU A 520 -6.87 -30.96 11.36
C LEU A 520 -6.60 -32.37 11.89
N PHE A 521 -5.45 -32.93 11.52
CA PHE A 521 -4.86 -34.12 12.14
C PHE A 521 -3.41 -33.82 12.52
N ALA A 522 -3.04 -34.01 13.78
CA ALA A 522 -1.65 -33.88 14.25
C ALA A 522 -1.05 -35.24 14.63
N PHE A 523 0.25 -35.40 14.39
CA PHE A 523 0.95 -36.68 14.45
C PHE A 523 2.04 -36.67 15.53
N PHE A 524 1.74 -37.29 16.67
CA PHE A 524 2.63 -37.45 17.81
C PHE A 524 3.37 -38.79 17.74
N TRP A 525 4.65 -38.75 17.38
CA TRP A 525 5.47 -39.95 17.31
C TRP A 525 5.95 -40.45 18.68
N SER A 526 5.78 -41.74 18.96
CA SER A 526 6.45 -42.39 20.10
C SER A 526 7.95 -42.56 19.85
N HIS A 527 8.73 -42.69 20.93
CA HIS A 527 10.18 -42.91 20.80
C HIS A 527 10.51 -44.21 20.05
N ASP A 528 9.78 -45.28 20.36
CA ASP A 528 9.99 -46.59 19.74
C ASP A 528 9.69 -46.56 18.23
N ASP A 529 8.61 -45.88 17.82
CA ASP A 529 8.25 -45.76 16.41
C ASP A 529 9.21 -44.85 15.63
N LEU A 530 9.76 -43.79 16.24
CA LEU A 530 10.78 -42.95 15.61
C LEU A 530 12.04 -43.73 15.26
N ASN A 531 12.46 -44.60 16.17
CA ASN A 531 13.65 -45.44 16.00
C ASN A 531 13.42 -46.63 15.07
N SER A 532 12.17 -46.88 14.66
CA SER A 532 11.77 -48.02 13.83
C SER A 532 10.95 -47.63 12.60
N ILE A 533 11.06 -46.37 12.14
CA ILE A 533 10.39 -45.91 10.92
C ILE A 533 10.81 -46.76 9.74
N ASN A 534 9.86 -47.50 9.18
CA ASN A 534 10.07 -48.35 8.02
C ASN A 534 9.75 -47.61 6.71
N PHE A 535 10.43 -46.48 6.50
CA PHE A 535 10.34 -45.68 5.28
C PHE A 535 11.73 -45.14 4.90
N SER A 536 12.36 -45.80 3.92
CA SER A 536 13.75 -45.54 3.52
C SER A 536 13.92 -44.55 2.37
N ASP A 537 12.82 -44.16 1.69
CA ASP A 537 12.91 -43.30 0.53
C ASP A 537 13.06 -41.83 0.94
N GLY A 538 14.18 -41.21 0.57
CA GLY A 538 14.48 -39.81 0.87
C GLY A 538 15.47 -39.61 2.01
N PRO A 539 15.65 -38.37 2.49
CA PRO A 539 16.69 -38.05 3.46
C PRO A 539 16.34 -38.53 4.87
N SER A 540 17.37 -38.76 5.66
CA SER A 540 17.28 -39.06 7.09
C SER A 540 18.41 -38.36 7.83
N LYS A 541 18.18 -37.97 9.08
CA LYS A 541 19.20 -37.40 9.95
C LYS A 541 19.18 -38.09 11.30
N ASP A 542 20.36 -38.44 11.82
CA ASP A 542 20.52 -39.11 13.11
C ASP A 542 19.67 -40.39 13.24
N GLY A 543 19.50 -41.13 12.12
CA GLY A 543 18.68 -42.34 12.06
C GLY A 543 17.17 -42.11 11.94
N VAL A 544 16.71 -40.86 11.92
CA VAL A 544 15.29 -40.49 11.80
C VAL A 544 14.96 -40.05 10.37
N SER A 545 13.98 -40.73 9.76
CA SER A 545 13.50 -40.44 8.40
C SER A 545 12.74 -39.11 8.33
N TRP A 546 12.83 -38.41 7.20
CA TRP A 546 12.18 -37.10 6.98
C TRP A 546 10.68 -37.10 7.21
N VAL A 547 9.99 -38.24 7.01
CA VAL A 547 8.55 -38.38 7.25
C VAL A 547 8.16 -38.07 8.69
N ALA A 548 9.09 -38.17 9.64
CA ALA A 548 8.88 -37.79 11.04
C ALA A 548 8.80 -36.28 11.28
N GLN A 549 9.06 -35.45 10.26
CA GLN A 549 8.86 -33.99 10.26
C GLN A 549 7.48 -33.58 9.72
N ILE A 550 6.67 -34.53 9.24
CA ILE A 550 5.25 -34.29 8.95
C ILE A 550 4.49 -34.39 10.27
N LEU A 551 4.10 -33.23 10.80
CA LEU A 551 3.48 -33.12 12.12
C LEU A 551 1.99 -32.88 12.06
N GLU A 552 1.49 -32.35 10.95
CA GLU A 552 0.07 -32.09 10.77
C GLU A 552 -0.38 -32.17 9.31
N LEU A 553 -1.68 -32.42 9.15
CA LEU A 553 -2.43 -32.12 7.95
C LEU A 553 -3.65 -31.29 8.34
N ILE A 554 -3.97 -30.28 7.54
CA ILE A 554 -5.19 -29.48 7.67
C ILE A 554 -6.00 -29.50 6.38
N THR A 555 -7.31 -29.30 6.49
CA THR A 555 -8.18 -29.14 5.32
C THR A 555 -7.87 -27.86 4.58
N VAL A 556 -7.89 -27.90 3.25
CA VAL A 556 -7.78 -26.69 2.42
C VAL A 556 -9.17 -26.07 2.23
N PRO A 557 -9.40 -24.82 2.65
CA PRO A 557 -10.67 -24.13 2.44
C PRO A 557 -11.10 -24.15 0.97
N HIS A 558 -12.39 -24.37 0.73
CA HIS A 558 -12.97 -24.42 -0.62
C HIS A 558 -12.31 -25.44 -1.59
N ASN A 559 -11.66 -26.48 -1.08
CA ASN A 559 -11.09 -27.56 -1.88
C ASN A 559 -11.38 -28.92 -1.22
N SER A 560 -12.50 -29.55 -1.60
CA SER A 560 -13.15 -30.62 -0.82
C SER A 560 -12.34 -31.91 -0.65
N ASN A 561 -11.32 -32.13 -1.48
CA ASN A 561 -10.49 -33.33 -1.47
C ASN A 561 -9.02 -33.03 -1.11
N ALA A 562 -8.68 -31.76 -0.87
CA ALA A 562 -7.32 -31.34 -0.65
C ALA A 562 -7.01 -31.12 0.83
N TRP A 563 -5.81 -31.56 1.22
CA TRP A 563 -5.21 -31.31 2.52
C TRP A 563 -3.84 -30.69 2.33
N SER A 564 -3.44 -29.82 3.24
CA SER A 564 -2.10 -29.25 3.28
C SER A 564 -1.39 -29.60 4.57
N GLY A 565 -0.07 -29.59 4.52
CA GLY A 565 0.76 -29.70 5.71
C GLY A 565 2.06 -28.93 5.51
N TRP A 566 2.80 -28.78 6.60
CA TRP A 566 4.09 -28.13 6.60
C TRP A 566 5.16 -29.08 7.12
N ILE A 567 6.37 -28.87 6.60
CA ILE A 567 7.58 -29.56 7.04
C ILE A 567 8.57 -28.47 7.44
N SER A 568 9.07 -28.55 8.67
CA SER A 568 10.12 -27.70 9.22
C SER A 568 11.26 -28.56 9.73
N GLY A 569 12.46 -28.00 9.78
CA GLY A 569 13.63 -28.69 10.29
C GLY A 569 14.85 -28.41 9.44
N ASP A 570 15.82 -29.30 9.51
CA ASP A 570 17.14 -29.15 8.89
C ASP A 570 17.34 -29.98 7.62
N LEU A 571 16.32 -30.73 7.18
CA LEU A 571 16.34 -31.51 5.94
C LEU A 571 15.57 -30.84 4.78
N LEU A 572 15.19 -29.55 4.91
CA LEU A 572 14.30 -28.91 3.94
C LEU A 572 14.88 -28.91 2.52
N GLN A 573 16.16 -28.61 2.34
CA GLN A 573 16.77 -28.57 1.01
C GLN A 573 16.77 -29.94 0.32
N GLU A 574 16.95 -31.01 1.09
CA GLU A 574 16.91 -32.38 0.61
C GLU A 574 15.47 -32.81 0.31
N ILE A 575 14.51 -32.43 1.15
CA ILE A 575 13.09 -32.75 0.98
C ILE A 575 12.50 -32.01 -0.23
N GLU A 576 12.87 -30.74 -0.46
CA GLU A 576 12.42 -29.96 -1.62
C GLU A 576 12.84 -30.59 -2.96
N LYS A 577 13.92 -31.38 -2.98
CA LYS A 577 14.42 -32.11 -4.16
C LYS A 577 13.75 -33.47 -4.38
N LEU A 578 12.93 -33.95 -3.44
CA LEU A 578 12.25 -35.23 -3.59
C LEU A 578 11.27 -35.20 -4.77
N SER A 579 11.13 -36.34 -5.42
CA SER A 579 10.10 -36.52 -6.44
C SER A 579 8.70 -36.43 -5.81
N ASP A 580 7.71 -36.05 -6.60
CA ASP A 580 6.32 -36.01 -6.15
C ASP A 580 5.84 -37.40 -5.72
N GLU A 581 6.31 -38.47 -6.37
CA GLU A 581 5.98 -39.84 -5.98
C GLU A 581 6.52 -40.19 -4.59
N THR A 582 7.79 -39.88 -4.32
CA THR A 582 8.40 -40.10 -3.00
C THR A 582 7.67 -39.31 -1.92
N MET A 583 7.31 -38.05 -2.19
CA MET A 583 6.54 -37.23 -1.25
C MET A 583 5.16 -37.84 -0.96
N LYS A 584 4.41 -38.24 -1.99
CA LYS A 584 3.10 -38.90 -1.84
C LYS A 584 3.21 -40.19 -1.02
N MET A 585 4.19 -41.05 -1.31
CA MET A 585 4.43 -42.28 -0.56
C MET A 585 4.75 -42.01 0.91
N GLY A 586 5.61 -41.02 1.19
CA GLY A 586 5.98 -40.64 2.55
C GLY A 586 4.80 -40.06 3.34
N ILE A 587 4.01 -39.16 2.74
CA ILE A 587 2.82 -38.62 3.38
C ILE A 587 1.79 -39.72 3.62
N LYS A 588 1.52 -40.58 2.63
CA LYS A 588 0.60 -41.71 2.78
C LYS A 588 1.06 -42.70 3.85
N TYR A 589 2.37 -42.91 4.01
CA TYR A 589 2.93 -43.71 5.11
C TYR A 589 2.57 -43.11 6.47
N VAL A 590 2.77 -41.80 6.66
CA VAL A 590 2.39 -41.11 7.92
C VAL A 590 0.88 -41.20 8.16
N VAL A 591 0.06 -40.83 7.17
CA VAL A 591 -1.40 -40.87 7.33
C VAL A 591 -1.88 -42.28 7.70
N ASN A 592 -1.38 -43.33 7.05
CA ASN A 592 -1.74 -44.71 7.41
C ASN A 592 -1.25 -45.14 8.79
N LYS A 593 -0.03 -44.73 9.19
CA LYS A 593 0.55 -45.07 10.50
C LYS A 593 -0.34 -44.55 11.63
N PHE A 594 -0.83 -43.32 11.53
CA PHE A 594 -1.61 -42.66 12.58
C PHE A 594 -3.11 -42.88 12.45
N LEU A 595 -3.64 -42.91 11.23
CA LEU A 595 -5.07 -42.84 10.98
C LEU A 595 -5.65 -44.12 10.37
N GLY A 596 -4.82 -45.04 9.86
CA GLY A 596 -5.27 -46.24 9.14
C GLY A 596 -6.05 -47.25 9.99
N LYS A 597 -6.01 -47.14 11.32
CA LYS A 597 -6.85 -47.93 12.23
C LYS A 597 -8.28 -47.38 12.38
N THR A 598 -8.43 -46.07 12.15
CA THR A 598 -9.68 -45.33 12.36
C THR A 598 -10.37 -45.03 11.04
N TYR A 599 -9.59 -44.80 9.98
CA TYR A 599 -10.05 -44.34 8.68
C TYR A 599 -9.56 -45.25 7.55
N ASN A 600 -10.35 -45.33 6.47
CA ASN A 600 -9.95 -45.98 5.24
C ASN A 600 -9.29 -44.97 4.28
N VAL A 601 -8.01 -44.67 4.54
CA VAL A 601 -7.24 -43.66 3.81
C VAL A 601 -7.11 -44.05 2.34
N THR A 602 -7.46 -43.12 1.45
CA THR A 602 -7.45 -43.36 0.00
C THR A 602 -6.12 -42.94 -0.65
N GLU A 603 -5.98 -43.20 -1.95
CA GLU A 603 -4.79 -42.83 -2.71
C GLU A 603 -4.61 -41.31 -2.79
N ILE A 604 -3.35 -40.86 -2.74
CA ILE A 604 -2.99 -39.47 -3.06
C ILE A 604 -2.76 -39.39 -4.56
N THR A 605 -3.61 -38.65 -5.27
CA THR A 605 -3.57 -38.57 -6.74
C THR A 605 -2.61 -37.49 -7.23
N GLU A 606 -2.55 -36.37 -6.51
CA GLU A 606 -1.77 -35.20 -6.88
C GLU A 606 -1.11 -34.58 -5.65
N ILE A 607 0.03 -33.93 -5.87
CA ILE A 607 0.73 -33.14 -4.87
C ILE A 607 1.33 -31.90 -5.52
N VAL A 608 1.38 -30.81 -4.77
CA VAL A 608 2.21 -29.64 -5.06
C VAL A 608 2.97 -29.25 -3.79
N LYS A 609 4.20 -28.74 -3.93
CA LYS A 609 5.04 -28.31 -2.80
C LYS A 609 5.78 -27.02 -3.09
N SER A 610 6.09 -26.27 -2.04
CA SER A 610 6.99 -25.10 -2.12
C SER A 610 8.46 -25.53 -2.20
N THR A 611 9.29 -24.66 -2.77
CA THR A 611 10.73 -24.90 -3.00
C THR A 611 11.58 -23.67 -2.63
N TRP A 612 11.27 -23.06 -1.48
CA TRP A 612 11.82 -21.78 -1.07
C TRP A 612 13.32 -21.84 -0.76
N THR A 613 13.82 -22.96 -0.23
CA THR A 613 15.23 -23.07 0.17
C THR A 613 16.17 -23.35 -1.00
N ILE A 614 15.70 -24.08 -2.02
CA ILE A 614 16.50 -24.40 -3.21
C ILE A 614 16.33 -23.38 -4.34
N ASN A 615 15.28 -22.56 -4.33
CA ASN A 615 15.15 -21.47 -5.30
C ASN A 615 16.20 -20.38 -5.00
N GLU A 616 17.10 -20.16 -5.95
CA GLU A 616 18.22 -19.23 -5.82
C GLU A 616 17.84 -17.75 -5.72
N ASN A 617 16.59 -17.39 -6.04
CA ASN A 617 16.06 -16.04 -5.92
C ASN A 617 15.43 -15.76 -4.54
N PHE A 618 15.28 -16.80 -3.69
CA PHE A 618 14.72 -16.67 -2.34
C PHE A 618 15.65 -17.21 -1.25
N LEU A 619 16.18 -18.43 -1.39
CA LEU A 619 17.10 -19.08 -0.42
C LEU A 619 16.56 -19.08 1.02
N GLY A 620 15.27 -19.36 1.16
CA GLY A 620 14.51 -19.29 2.40
C GLY A 620 13.21 -18.51 2.21
N ALA A 621 12.46 -18.33 3.29
CA ALA A 621 11.12 -17.76 3.22
C ALA A 621 10.86 -16.64 4.24
N ILE A 622 11.36 -16.72 5.47
CA ILE A 622 10.89 -15.86 6.57
C ILE A 622 12.08 -15.42 7.44
N SER A 623 12.12 -14.15 7.83
CA SER A 623 13.10 -13.65 8.78
C SER A 623 12.64 -13.80 10.23
N TYR A 624 13.59 -13.99 11.13
CA TYR A 624 13.35 -14.11 12.57
C TYR A 624 14.49 -13.45 13.37
N VAL A 625 14.26 -13.18 14.65
CA VAL A 625 15.30 -12.68 15.55
C VAL A 625 16.16 -13.87 16.00
N LYS A 626 17.42 -13.88 15.60
CA LYS A 626 18.37 -14.94 15.94
C LYS A 626 18.71 -14.94 17.44
N ARG A 627 18.91 -16.13 18.01
CA ARG A 627 19.40 -16.28 19.38
C ARG A 627 20.68 -15.48 19.58
N GLY A 628 20.75 -14.74 20.69
CA GLY A 628 21.93 -13.95 21.06
C GLY A 628 22.01 -12.58 20.41
N THR A 629 21.08 -12.25 19.50
CA THR A 629 21.12 -10.96 18.78
C THR A 629 20.03 -9.99 19.24
N TYR A 630 19.00 -10.45 19.97
CA TYR A 630 17.99 -9.59 20.54
C TYR A 630 18.57 -8.67 21.63
N LYS A 631 18.26 -7.38 21.51
CA LYS A 631 18.48 -6.36 22.54
C LYS A 631 17.25 -5.46 22.56
N ARG A 632 16.69 -5.23 23.74
CA ARG A 632 15.45 -4.46 23.87
C ARG A 632 15.64 -3.04 23.35
N GLY A 633 14.79 -2.62 22.41
CA GLY A 633 14.85 -1.29 21.79
C GLY A 633 15.89 -1.16 20.67
N GLU A 634 16.64 -2.20 20.35
CA GLU A 634 17.52 -2.27 19.17
C GLU A 634 16.99 -3.31 18.17
N SER A 635 16.45 -2.83 17.05
CA SER A 635 15.94 -3.70 15.98
C SER A 635 17.01 -3.93 14.90
N ILE A 636 17.39 -5.19 14.67
CA ILE A 636 18.32 -5.54 13.58
C ILE A 636 17.66 -5.34 12.22
N GLN A 637 16.37 -5.68 12.12
CA GLN A 637 15.54 -5.39 10.97
C GLN A 637 15.48 -3.88 10.71
N GLY A 638 15.40 -3.07 11.77
CA GLY A 638 15.49 -1.61 11.70
C GLY A 638 16.84 -1.12 11.17
N LYS A 639 17.95 -1.72 11.62
CA LYS A 639 19.30 -1.44 11.07
C LYS A 639 19.40 -1.80 9.59
N LEU A 640 18.75 -2.88 9.14
CA LEU A 640 18.68 -3.23 7.72
C LEU A 640 17.83 -2.22 6.93
N ALA A 641 16.78 -1.65 7.53
CA ALA A 641 15.85 -0.70 6.91
C ALA A 641 16.47 0.68 6.59
N GLU A 642 17.58 1.04 7.22
CA GLU A 642 18.19 2.36 7.02
C GLU A 642 18.67 2.55 5.58
N PRO A 643 18.38 3.67 4.90
CA PRO A 643 18.88 3.91 3.55
C PRO A 643 20.40 4.10 3.56
N VAL A 644 21.05 3.76 2.45
CA VAL A 644 22.45 4.08 2.21
C VAL A 644 22.52 5.37 1.40
N THR A 645 23.35 6.30 1.87
CA THR A 645 23.53 7.62 1.27
C THR A 645 24.87 7.73 0.56
N ASN A 646 24.95 8.56 -0.47
CA ASN A 646 26.24 8.97 -1.04
C ASN A 646 26.98 9.93 -0.09
N ALA A 647 28.18 10.36 -0.50
CA ALA A 647 29.00 11.32 0.26
C ALA A 647 28.29 12.64 0.60
N ALA A 648 27.33 13.08 -0.21
CA ALA A 648 26.52 14.28 0.02
C ALA A 648 25.35 14.07 0.99
N GLY A 649 25.17 12.86 1.54
CA GLY A 649 24.06 12.52 2.43
C GLY A 649 22.72 12.30 1.71
N LYS A 650 22.69 12.27 0.37
CA LYS A 650 21.49 11.95 -0.41
C LYS A 650 21.29 10.42 -0.41
N PRO A 651 20.10 9.91 -0.05
CA PRO A 651 19.84 8.47 -0.13
C PRO A 651 19.93 7.98 -1.58
N LYS A 652 20.55 6.83 -1.79
CA LYS A 652 20.71 6.17 -3.09
C LYS A 652 20.10 4.76 -3.08
N LEU A 653 20.34 4.01 -2.01
CA LEU A 653 19.76 2.68 -1.80
C LEU A 653 18.79 2.70 -0.64
N LEU A 654 17.56 2.31 -0.89
CA LEU A 654 16.47 2.22 0.06
C LEU A 654 16.10 0.75 0.26
N PHE A 655 15.80 0.35 1.50
CA PHE A 655 15.60 -1.06 1.85
C PHE A 655 14.18 -1.29 2.37
N ALA A 656 13.40 -2.07 1.64
CA ALA A 656 12.03 -2.46 2.01
C ALA A 656 11.95 -3.97 2.35
N GLY A 657 10.78 -4.59 2.31
CA GLY A 657 10.58 -6.02 2.51
C GLY A 657 10.49 -6.44 3.97
N GLU A 658 9.94 -7.64 4.21
CA GLU A 658 9.59 -8.11 5.56
C GLU A 658 10.77 -8.07 6.55
N ALA A 659 11.99 -8.35 6.08
CA ALA A 659 13.19 -8.34 6.92
C ALA A 659 13.65 -6.93 7.35
N THR A 660 12.92 -5.88 6.95
CA THR A 660 13.20 -4.47 7.29
C THR A 660 12.12 -3.83 8.16
N HIS A 661 11.16 -4.62 8.65
CA HIS A 661 10.18 -4.15 9.61
C HIS A 661 10.59 -4.54 11.03
N SER A 662 10.56 -3.60 11.99
CA SER A 662 11.04 -3.89 13.35
C SER A 662 10.15 -4.84 14.14
N THR A 663 8.83 -4.80 13.91
CA THR A 663 7.85 -5.58 14.69
C THR A 663 6.99 -6.55 13.84
N HIS A 664 6.69 -6.23 12.59
CA HIS A 664 5.96 -7.08 11.61
C HIS A 664 6.86 -7.84 10.61
N TYR A 665 8.08 -8.21 10.99
CA TYR A 665 8.94 -9.01 10.10
C TYR A 665 8.36 -10.41 9.87
N GLY A 666 8.67 -11.04 8.74
CA GLY A 666 8.09 -12.32 8.34
C GLY A 666 6.67 -12.27 7.79
N LEU A 667 6.00 -11.11 7.82
CA LEU A 667 4.57 -10.98 7.46
C LEU A 667 4.36 -10.14 6.19
N VAL A 668 3.27 -10.43 5.47
CA VAL A 668 2.91 -9.73 4.23
C VAL A 668 2.62 -8.25 4.47
N HIS A 669 1.87 -7.91 5.53
CA HIS A 669 1.54 -6.52 5.84
C HIS A 669 2.79 -5.71 6.20
N GLY A 670 3.73 -6.27 6.97
CA GLY A 670 5.01 -5.64 7.24
C GLY A 670 5.81 -5.37 5.98
N ALA A 671 5.79 -6.29 5.00
CA ALA A 671 6.39 -6.04 3.70
C ALA A 671 5.69 -4.90 2.93
N ILE A 672 4.36 -4.84 2.89
CA ILE A 672 3.63 -3.73 2.24
C ILE A 672 3.98 -2.39 2.90
N GLU A 673 3.97 -2.33 4.23
CA GLU A 673 4.31 -1.14 5.03
C GLU A 673 5.71 -0.63 4.71
N THR A 674 6.70 -1.52 4.62
CA THR A 674 8.08 -1.14 4.27
C THR A 674 8.19 -0.63 2.84
N GLY A 675 7.38 -1.15 1.90
CA GLY A 675 7.32 -0.63 0.52
C GLY A 675 6.79 0.80 0.48
N HIS A 676 5.68 1.05 1.18
CA HIS A 676 5.14 2.40 1.34
C HIS A 676 6.13 3.35 2.04
N ARG A 677 6.83 2.87 3.08
CA ARG A 677 7.84 3.64 3.81
C ARG A 677 8.94 4.14 2.88
N GLU A 678 9.52 3.27 2.06
CA GLU A 678 10.63 3.66 1.18
C GLU A 678 10.16 4.55 0.02
N ALA A 679 8.97 4.33 -0.53
CA ALA A 679 8.36 5.25 -1.50
C ALA A 679 8.14 6.65 -0.89
N GLN A 680 7.61 6.70 0.33
CA GLN A 680 7.35 7.94 1.06
C GLN A 680 8.65 8.71 1.35
N ARG A 681 9.75 8.02 1.70
CA ARG A 681 11.07 8.65 1.87
C ARG A 681 11.51 9.39 0.60
N ILE A 682 11.28 8.83 -0.58
CA ILE A 682 11.62 9.48 -1.87
C ILE A 682 10.70 10.68 -2.10
N ILE A 683 9.38 10.49 -1.96
CA ILE A 683 8.38 11.55 -2.18
C ILE A 683 8.69 12.79 -1.33
N GLU A 684 9.02 12.60 -0.05
CA GLU A 684 9.32 13.70 0.88
C GLU A 684 10.56 14.53 0.51
N LEU A 685 11.52 13.96 -0.24
CA LEU A 685 12.68 14.72 -0.72
C LEU A 685 12.27 15.78 -1.75
N TYR A 686 11.18 15.54 -2.48
CA TYR A 686 10.66 16.43 -3.51
C TYR A 686 9.58 17.36 -2.95
N SER A 687 8.77 16.90 -1.99
CA SER A 687 7.81 17.79 -1.29
C SER A 687 8.48 18.87 -0.44
N LYS A 688 9.68 18.60 0.10
CA LYS A 688 10.46 19.59 0.88
C LYS A 688 11.25 20.56 0.00
N ALA A 689 11.48 20.24 -1.28
CA ALA A 689 12.17 21.14 -2.20
C ALA A 689 11.25 22.24 -2.75
N GLU A 690 9.93 22.08 -2.60
CA GLU A 690 8.90 23.05 -2.98
C GLU A 690 8.54 24.06 -1.86
N GLN A 691 9.02 23.85 -0.63
CA GLN A 691 8.86 24.77 0.52
C GLN A 691 10.13 25.60 0.72
#